data_AF-A0A1I4VW93-F1
#
_entry.id   AF-A0A1I4VW93-F1
#
_cell.length_a   1.000
_cell.length_b   1.000
_cell.length_c   1.000
_cell.angle_alpha   90.00
_cell.angle_beta   90.00
_cell.angle_gamma   90.00
#
_symmetry.space_group_name_H-M   'P 1'
#
loop_
_entity.id
_entity.type
_entity.pdbx_description
1 polymer ?
#
loop_
_entity_poly.entity_id
_entity_poly.type
_entity_poly.pdbx_seq_one_letter_code
_entity_poly.pdbx_strand_id
1 'polypeptide(L)'
;MFEGLRFKHWSSEQDADRIVVLTIDRAGSSVNTFAREVLDELNEIVERLSFELPKGVVIRSGKAAGFIAGADISEFESYGHSGSVLDAISFGQGVMQHLSRLRCPTVAAIHGHCMGGGTELALACRYRVASRDPSTRIGLPEVKLGIFPAWGGSARLPYLIGAPKALELMLSGRTVSAEQARAMGLVDAVTSAEMLVERAREIVRRPPSRSLQQRLLAWATNTWPARQLLAPMVRKQTAAKARPEHYPAPFALIETWRRGGSLGQRLRHEARAVAKLAQTATARNLIRVFFLQERLKGLGSGTDSGISHVHVIGAGVMGGDIAAWAALRGFTVTLQDREMKYIEPAMTRARELFSRRLKTAERIDLALARLKADVEGKGVANSDLVIEAIFENAEAKEALYRKAEPDMKEGALLASNTSSIPLDELRQAVSHPQRFLGLHYFNPVALMPLVEIVRHDQLDKTAEKRALAFCKAIDKLPVPVRGTPGFLVNRILMPYMLEAVRLYGEGVPGPVLDKAAKKFGMPMGPIELADTVGLDVAASVGRELSEFLKLEIPKGMESLLESGKRGKKDGEGFYKWENGKAQKPEVDPGYSAPADIEDRMILPMLNEAVACVHDGVVDDADLCDAGVIFGTGFAPFRGGPIQHIRDTGADLLRQRLVDLEKQYGPRFAPRAGWDSAVLRGQPESAKTA
;
A
#
# COMPACT_ATOMS: atom_id res chain seq x y z
N MET A 1 -13.86 -36.03 -23.59
CA MET A 1 -14.54 -34.78 -23.18
C MET A 1 -14.05 -33.55 -23.95
N PHE A 2 -12.73 -33.28 -23.98
CA PHE A 2 -12.14 -32.12 -24.67
C PHE A 2 -11.25 -32.50 -25.87
N GLU A 3 -11.47 -33.66 -26.49
CA GLU A 3 -10.68 -34.08 -27.66
C GLU A 3 -10.82 -33.06 -28.80
N GLY A 4 -9.68 -32.63 -29.34
CA GLY A 4 -9.60 -31.63 -30.42
C GLY A 4 -9.50 -30.17 -29.97
N LEU A 5 -9.77 -29.85 -28.70
CA LEU A 5 -9.62 -28.50 -28.16
C LEU A 5 -8.23 -28.34 -27.53
N ARG A 6 -7.48 -27.32 -27.96
CA ARG A 6 -6.17 -26.96 -27.39
C ARG A 6 -6.30 -25.63 -26.68
N PHE A 7 -6.34 -25.68 -25.35
CA PHE A 7 -6.30 -24.49 -24.50
C PHE A 7 -4.86 -24.13 -24.15
N LYS A 8 -4.56 -22.85 -24.13
CA LYS A 8 -3.24 -22.30 -23.80
C LYS A 8 -3.10 -22.02 -22.30
N HIS A 9 -4.19 -21.65 -21.62
CA HIS A 9 -4.17 -21.22 -20.22
C HIS A 9 -4.83 -22.21 -19.26
N TRP A 10 -5.57 -23.17 -19.80
CA TRP A 10 -6.25 -24.21 -19.03
C TRP A 10 -5.79 -25.61 -19.45
N SER A 11 -5.70 -26.50 -18.47
CA SER A 11 -5.57 -27.94 -18.72
C SER A 11 -6.63 -28.69 -17.93
N SER A 12 -7.00 -29.88 -18.41
CA SER A 12 -8.03 -30.70 -17.79
C SER A 12 -7.55 -32.14 -17.65
N GLU A 13 -7.79 -32.74 -16.49
CA GLU A 13 -7.56 -34.14 -16.23
C GLU A 13 -8.86 -34.76 -15.72
N GLN A 14 -9.22 -35.96 -16.19
CA GLN A 14 -10.38 -36.69 -15.69
C GLN A 14 -9.92 -37.95 -14.98
N ASP A 15 -10.37 -38.15 -13.74
CA ASP A 15 -10.08 -39.37 -12.98
C ASP A 15 -11.06 -40.51 -13.27
N ALA A 16 -10.78 -41.69 -12.72
CA ALA A 16 -11.60 -42.89 -12.86
C ALA A 16 -13.04 -42.71 -12.31
N ASP A 17 -13.26 -41.76 -11.38
CA ASP A 17 -14.58 -41.44 -10.86
C ASP A 17 -15.39 -40.51 -11.79
N ARG A 18 -14.82 -40.12 -12.94
CA ARG A 18 -15.34 -39.10 -13.86
C ARG A 18 -15.42 -37.71 -13.21
N ILE A 19 -14.54 -37.39 -12.26
CA ILE A 19 -14.34 -36.03 -11.75
C ILE A 19 -13.30 -35.35 -12.63
N VAL A 20 -13.62 -34.14 -13.08
CA VAL A 20 -12.71 -33.33 -13.91
C VAL A 20 -11.95 -32.35 -13.03
N VAL A 21 -10.63 -32.37 -13.09
CA VAL A 21 -9.76 -31.36 -12.49
C VAL A 21 -9.35 -30.37 -13.58
N LEU A 22 -9.85 -29.15 -13.51
CA LEU A 22 -9.44 -28.03 -14.33
C LEU A 22 -8.31 -27.28 -13.63
N THR A 23 -7.17 -27.17 -14.30
CA THR A 23 -6.00 -26.44 -13.80
C THR A 23 -5.82 -25.17 -14.62
N ILE A 24 -5.92 -24.01 -13.96
CA ILE A 24 -5.50 -22.73 -14.56
C ILE A 24 -3.98 -22.59 -14.43
N ASP A 25 -3.33 -22.37 -15.56
CA ASP A 25 -1.91 -22.11 -15.67
C ASP A 25 -1.67 -21.10 -16.80
N ARG A 26 -1.77 -19.81 -16.49
CA ARG A 26 -1.64 -18.75 -17.48
C ARG A 26 -0.26 -18.82 -18.14
N ALA A 27 -0.23 -19.22 -19.41
CA ALA A 27 0.97 -19.21 -20.23
C ALA A 27 1.61 -17.81 -20.29
N GLY A 28 2.94 -17.75 -20.26
CA GLY A 28 3.71 -16.51 -20.36
C GLY A 28 3.68 -15.61 -19.13
N SER A 29 3.08 -16.04 -18.01
CA SER A 29 3.05 -15.28 -16.75
C SER A 29 3.48 -16.14 -15.56
N SER A 30 4.10 -15.52 -14.56
CA SER A 30 4.45 -16.17 -13.28
C SER A 30 3.23 -16.29 -12.34
N VAL A 31 2.16 -15.55 -12.63
CA VAL A 31 0.93 -15.51 -11.82
C VAL A 31 -0.31 -15.73 -12.69
N ASN A 32 -1.33 -16.34 -12.11
CA ASN A 32 -2.63 -16.46 -12.76
C ASN A 32 -3.43 -15.16 -12.56
N THR A 33 -3.85 -14.56 -13.66
CA THR A 33 -4.81 -13.45 -13.69
C THR A 33 -5.85 -13.72 -14.78
N PHE A 34 -7.03 -13.13 -14.62
CA PHE A 34 -8.08 -13.19 -15.64
C PHE A 34 -7.84 -12.11 -16.68
N ALA A 35 -7.06 -12.49 -17.69
CA ALA A 35 -7.03 -11.84 -18.99
C ALA A 35 -8.23 -12.30 -19.84
N ARG A 36 -8.53 -11.57 -20.92
CA ARG A 36 -9.64 -11.89 -21.81
C ARG A 36 -9.57 -13.32 -22.35
N GLU A 37 -8.43 -13.73 -22.90
CA GLU A 37 -8.18 -15.07 -23.45
C GLU A 37 -8.47 -16.18 -22.41
N VAL A 38 -8.07 -15.96 -21.15
CA VAL A 38 -8.28 -16.93 -20.05
C VAL A 38 -9.77 -17.13 -19.74
N LEU A 39 -10.58 -16.06 -19.83
CA LEU A 39 -12.02 -16.12 -19.63
C LEU A 39 -12.75 -16.73 -20.83
N ASP A 40 -12.29 -16.46 -22.05
CA ASP A 40 -12.84 -17.06 -23.26
C ASP A 40 -12.66 -18.59 -23.24
N GLU A 41 -11.45 -19.08 -22.95
CA GLU A 41 -11.19 -20.51 -22.79
C GLU A 41 -12.04 -21.14 -21.67
N LEU A 42 -12.17 -20.45 -20.52
CA LEU A 42 -13.01 -20.94 -19.43
C LEU A 42 -14.48 -21.03 -19.85
N ASN A 43 -14.98 -20.08 -20.64
CA ASN A 43 -16.35 -20.10 -21.13
C ASN A 43 -16.60 -21.31 -22.04
N GLU A 44 -15.70 -21.58 -22.99
CA GLU A 44 -15.77 -22.76 -23.87
C GLU A 44 -15.73 -24.07 -23.08
N ILE A 45 -14.85 -24.17 -22.08
CA ILE A 45 -14.75 -25.32 -21.19
C ILE A 45 -16.07 -25.55 -20.44
N VAL A 46 -16.62 -24.50 -19.83
CA VAL A 46 -17.86 -24.58 -19.05
C VAL A 46 -19.06 -24.93 -19.94
N GLU A 47 -19.12 -24.37 -21.14
CA GLU A 47 -20.15 -24.71 -22.14
C GLU A 47 -20.07 -26.20 -22.49
N ARG A 48 -18.87 -26.73 -22.79
CA ARG A 48 -18.67 -28.16 -23.07
C ARG A 48 -19.07 -29.05 -21.90
N LEU A 49 -18.69 -28.68 -20.68
CA LEU A 49 -19.07 -29.38 -19.45
C LEU A 49 -20.59 -29.42 -19.23
N SER A 50 -21.33 -28.45 -19.76
CA SER A 50 -22.79 -28.42 -19.64
C SER A 50 -23.49 -29.50 -20.49
N PHE A 51 -22.87 -29.87 -21.63
CA PHE A 51 -23.29 -30.95 -22.53
C PHE A 51 -22.81 -32.32 -22.04
N GLU A 52 -21.53 -32.43 -21.69
CA GLU A 52 -20.91 -33.67 -21.18
C GLU A 52 -20.67 -33.57 -19.68
N LEU A 53 -21.73 -33.81 -18.89
CA LEU A 53 -21.66 -33.62 -17.44
C LEU A 53 -20.74 -34.63 -16.75
N PRO A 54 -19.64 -34.19 -16.09
CA PRO A 54 -18.88 -35.05 -15.19
C PRO A 54 -19.62 -35.29 -13.87
N LYS A 55 -19.11 -36.20 -13.04
CA LYS A 55 -19.62 -36.36 -11.66
C LYS A 55 -19.34 -35.11 -10.80
N GLY A 56 -18.33 -34.33 -11.15
CA GLY A 56 -18.05 -33.02 -10.58
C GLY A 56 -16.81 -32.39 -11.19
N VAL A 57 -16.57 -31.13 -10.83
CA VAL A 57 -15.46 -30.32 -11.35
C VAL A 57 -14.68 -29.73 -10.18
N VAL A 58 -13.36 -29.90 -10.19
CA VAL A 58 -12.42 -29.25 -9.27
C VAL A 58 -11.64 -28.22 -10.07
N ILE A 59 -11.60 -26.97 -9.62
CA ILE A 59 -10.76 -25.92 -10.22
C ILE A 59 -9.58 -25.69 -9.29
N ARG A 60 -8.35 -25.86 -9.80
CA ARG A 60 -7.09 -25.59 -9.07
C ARG A 60 -6.18 -24.68 -9.89
N SER A 61 -5.11 -24.19 -9.28
CA SER A 61 -4.03 -23.49 -9.97
C SER A 61 -2.82 -24.40 -10.21
N GLY A 62 -2.14 -24.19 -11.34
CA GLY A 62 -0.83 -24.77 -11.64
C GLY A 62 0.36 -23.91 -11.18
N LYS A 63 0.11 -22.68 -10.70
CA LYS A 63 1.17 -21.75 -10.26
C LYS A 63 1.43 -21.87 -8.76
N ALA A 64 2.71 -21.90 -8.38
CA ALA A 64 3.15 -21.87 -6.98
C ALA A 64 2.77 -20.57 -6.26
N ALA A 65 2.70 -19.45 -6.98
CA ALA A 65 2.39 -18.13 -6.41
C ALA A 65 0.95 -18.04 -5.84
N GLY A 66 0.04 -18.89 -6.31
CA GLY A 66 -1.33 -18.98 -5.79
C GLY A 66 -2.39 -19.29 -6.83
N PHE A 67 -3.64 -19.13 -6.42
CA PHE A 67 -4.83 -19.50 -7.18
C PHE A 67 -5.02 -18.57 -8.38
N ILE A 68 -5.53 -17.36 -8.13
CA ILE A 68 -5.75 -16.31 -9.13
C ILE A 68 -5.64 -14.96 -8.41
N ALA A 69 -4.77 -14.07 -8.89
CA ALA A 69 -4.45 -12.79 -8.28
C ALA A 69 -5.48 -11.67 -8.60
N GLY A 70 -6.44 -11.95 -9.48
CA GLY A 70 -7.51 -11.01 -9.86
C GLY A 70 -7.70 -10.95 -11.37
N ALA A 71 -8.44 -9.94 -11.81
CA ALA A 71 -8.47 -9.54 -13.21
C ALA A 71 -7.10 -8.98 -13.63
N ASP A 72 -6.76 -9.09 -14.91
CA ASP A 72 -5.55 -8.44 -15.41
C ASP A 72 -5.77 -6.93 -15.48
N ILE A 73 -5.16 -6.19 -14.56
CA ILE A 73 -5.39 -4.75 -14.40
C ILE A 73 -4.87 -3.98 -15.62
N SER A 74 -3.87 -4.50 -16.36
CA SER A 74 -3.36 -3.83 -17.57
C SER A 74 -4.38 -3.80 -18.70
N GLU A 75 -5.33 -4.74 -18.75
CA GLU A 75 -6.40 -4.71 -19.75
C GLU A 75 -7.42 -3.60 -19.47
N PHE A 76 -7.53 -3.09 -18.23
CA PHE A 76 -8.44 -1.99 -17.90
C PHE A 76 -8.11 -0.69 -18.64
N GLU A 77 -6.85 -0.45 -18.97
CA GLU A 77 -6.44 0.69 -19.80
C GLU A 77 -6.89 0.53 -21.26
N SER A 78 -6.94 -0.71 -21.74
CA SER A 78 -7.33 -1.07 -23.11
C SER A 78 -8.84 -1.07 -23.35
N TYR A 79 -9.66 -1.35 -22.31
CA TYR A 79 -11.12 -1.33 -22.43
C TYR A 79 -11.69 0.07 -22.73
N GLY A 80 -10.91 1.15 -22.57
CA GLY A 80 -11.30 2.48 -23.06
C GLY A 80 -11.23 2.63 -24.58
N HIS A 81 -10.50 1.75 -25.27
CA HIS A 81 -10.12 1.90 -26.69
C HIS A 81 -10.81 0.91 -27.64
N SER A 82 -11.24 -0.27 -27.18
CA SER A 82 -11.69 -1.38 -28.06
C SER A 82 -13.11 -1.92 -27.81
N GLY A 83 -13.81 -1.50 -26.75
CA GLY A 83 -15.19 -1.93 -26.44
C GLY A 83 -15.76 -1.21 -25.23
N SER A 84 -16.99 -1.50 -24.80
CA SER A 84 -17.51 -0.89 -23.56
C SER A 84 -17.06 -1.69 -22.32
N VAL A 85 -16.60 -1.01 -21.27
CA VAL A 85 -16.27 -1.63 -19.96
C VAL A 85 -17.43 -2.49 -19.44
N LEU A 86 -18.66 -2.09 -19.73
CA LEU A 86 -19.87 -2.82 -19.34
C LEU A 86 -19.96 -4.19 -20.02
N ASP A 87 -19.58 -4.30 -21.29
CA ASP A 87 -19.62 -5.56 -22.04
C ASP A 87 -18.58 -6.54 -21.52
N ALA A 88 -17.37 -6.06 -21.23
CA ALA A 88 -16.33 -6.88 -20.62
C ALA A 88 -16.76 -7.44 -19.25
N ILE A 89 -17.36 -6.59 -18.40
CA ILE A 89 -17.90 -7.04 -17.10
C ILE A 89 -19.04 -8.03 -17.29
N SER A 90 -19.98 -7.73 -18.21
CA SER A 90 -21.15 -8.58 -18.47
C SER A 90 -20.74 -9.95 -19.01
N PHE A 91 -19.71 -10.00 -19.86
CA PHE A 91 -19.13 -11.25 -20.35
C PHE A 91 -18.54 -12.06 -19.18
N GLY A 92 -17.67 -11.47 -18.37
CA GLY A 92 -17.11 -12.16 -17.20
C GLY A 92 -18.19 -12.66 -16.23
N GLN A 93 -19.21 -11.85 -15.94
CA GLN A 93 -20.38 -12.29 -15.16
C GLN A 93 -21.11 -13.47 -15.81
N GLY A 94 -21.23 -13.49 -17.14
CA GLY A 94 -21.79 -14.58 -17.93
C GLY A 94 -21.04 -15.89 -17.70
N VAL A 95 -19.71 -15.87 -17.83
CA VAL A 95 -18.85 -17.04 -17.58
C VAL A 95 -19.04 -17.58 -16.15
N MET A 96 -18.99 -16.70 -15.14
CA MET A 96 -19.23 -17.08 -13.75
C MET A 96 -20.63 -17.66 -13.54
N GLN A 97 -21.64 -17.12 -14.23
CA GLN A 97 -23.01 -17.61 -14.15
C GLN A 97 -23.16 -18.98 -14.81
N HIS A 98 -22.53 -19.23 -15.95
CA HIS A 98 -22.49 -20.54 -16.60
C HIS A 98 -21.87 -21.58 -15.66
N LEU A 99 -20.74 -21.26 -15.04
CA LEU A 99 -20.08 -22.15 -14.07
C LEU A 99 -20.99 -22.46 -12.88
N SER A 100 -21.66 -21.44 -12.33
CA SER A 100 -22.54 -21.61 -11.17
C SER A 100 -23.80 -22.43 -11.45
N ARG A 101 -24.22 -22.52 -12.72
CA ARG A 101 -25.41 -23.25 -13.19
C ARG A 101 -25.12 -24.69 -13.59
N LEU A 102 -23.85 -25.11 -13.61
CA LEU A 102 -23.51 -26.52 -13.85
C LEU A 102 -24.29 -27.42 -12.88
N ARG A 103 -24.85 -28.50 -13.44
CA ARG A 103 -25.71 -29.43 -12.70
C ARG A 103 -24.90 -30.31 -11.73
N CYS A 104 -23.62 -30.51 -12.01
CA CYS A 104 -22.69 -31.24 -11.14
C CYS A 104 -22.09 -30.33 -10.04
N PRO A 105 -21.59 -30.90 -8.92
CA PRO A 105 -20.81 -30.17 -7.93
C PRO A 105 -19.55 -29.54 -8.52
N THR A 106 -19.27 -28.29 -8.15
CA THR A 106 -18.04 -27.55 -8.52
C THR A 106 -17.29 -27.14 -7.25
N VAL A 107 -15.97 -27.34 -7.21
CA VAL A 107 -15.12 -27.06 -6.04
C VAL A 107 -13.92 -26.23 -6.44
N ALA A 108 -13.71 -25.08 -5.80
CA ALA A 108 -12.47 -24.31 -5.91
C ALA A 108 -11.43 -24.80 -4.91
N ALA A 109 -10.28 -25.27 -5.40
CA ALA A 109 -9.13 -25.70 -4.64
C ALA A 109 -8.10 -24.56 -4.55
N ILE A 110 -8.15 -23.81 -3.45
CA ILE A 110 -7.47 -22.53 -3.27
C ILE A 110 -6.13 -22.73 -2.55
N HIS A 111 -5.04 -22.42 -3.24
CA HIS A 111 -3.69 -22.27 -2.68
C HIS A 111 -3.19 -20.85 -2.93
N GLY A 112 -2.38 -20.29 -2.03
CA GLY A 112 -1.79 -18.95 -2.20
C GLY A 112 -2.82 -17.82 -2.41
N HIS A 113 -2.47 -16.83 -3.23
CA HIS A 113 -3.30 -15.66 -3.48
C HIS A 113 -4.59 -16.00 -4.25
N CYS A 114 -5.73 -15.64 -3.69
CA CYS A 114 -7.07 -15.73 -4.30
C CYS A 114 -7.76 -14.38 -4.11
N MET A 115 -7.62 -13.52 -5.11
CA MET A 115 -7.89 -12.10 -4.97
C MET A 115 -8.86 -11.64 -6.05
N GLY A 116 -9.74 -10.72 -5.70
CA GLY A 116 -10.71 -10.10 -6.60
C GLY A 116 -11.46 -11.12 -7.45
N GLY A 117 -11.32 -11.04 -8.78
CA GLY A 117 -11.89 -11.99 -9.73
C GLY A 117 -11.61 -13.47 -9.42
N GLY A 118 -10.46 -13.80 -8.83
CA GLY A 118 -10.17 -15.16 -8.33
C GLY A 118 -11.11 -15.62 -7.21
N THR A 119 -11.40 -14.72 -6.27
CA THR A 119 -12.43 -14.95 -5.24
C THR A 119 -13.82 -15.03 -5.88
N GLU A 120 -14.11 -14.24 -6.91
CA GLU A 120 -15.39 -14.29 -7.62
C GLU A 120 -15.62 -15.61 -8.36
N LEU A 121 -14.58 -16.18 -8.99
CA LEU A 121 -14.61 -17.55 -9.54
C LEU A 121 -14.87 -18.57 -8.42
N ALA A 122 -14.16 -18.46 -7.30
CA ALA A 122 -14.36 -19.34 -6.16
C ALA A 122 -15.78 -19.24 -5.57
N LEU A 123 -16.40 -18.05 -5.62
CA LEU A 123 -17.80 -17.82 -5.23
C LEU A 123 -18.79 -18.35 -6.27
N ALA A 124 -18.41 -18.44 -7.54
CA ALA A 124 -19.21 -19.08 -8.59
C ALA A 124 -19.22 -20.62 -8.44
N CYS A 125 -18.17 -21.20 -7.86
CA CYS A 125 -18.15 -22.62 -7.49
C CYS A 125 -19.14 -22.93 -6.35
N ARG A 126 -19.63 -24.17 -6.28
CA ARG A 126 -20.55 -24.60 -5.22
C ARG A 126 -19.84 -24.72 -3.87
N TYR A 127 -18.61 -25.24 -3.88
CA TYR A 127 -17.77 -25.44 -2.69
C TYR A 127 -16.37 -24.83 -2.86
N ARG A 128 -15.69 -24.59 -1.75
CA ARG A 128 -14.31 -24.08 -1.68
C ARG A 128 -13.52 -24.85 -0.62
N VAL A 129 -12.31 -25.27 -0.96
CA VAL A 129 -11.31 -25.78 -0.03
C VAL A 129 -10.06 -24.90 -0.13
N ALA A 130 -9.42 -24.59 1.00
CA ALA A 130 -8.23 -23.74 1.02
C ALA A 130 -7.06 -24.41 1.75
N SER A 131 -5.83 -24.17 1.28
CA SER A 131 -4.63 -24.66 1.96
C SER A 131 -4.30 -23.83 3.22
N ARG A 132 -3.77 -24.46 4.28
CA ARG A 132 -3.30 -23.80 5.51
C ARG A 132 -2.03 -22.96 5.33
N ASP A 133 -1.47 -22.97 4.13
CA ASP A 133 -0.22 -22.29 3.85
C ASP A 133 -0.29 -20.79 4.21
N PRO A 134 0.74 -20.22 4.86
CA PRO A 134 0.77 -18.80 5.20
C PRO A 134 0.64 -17.84 4.02
N SER A 135 0.94 -18.25 2.79
CA SER A 135 0.71 -17.48 1.56
C SER A 135 -0.77 -17.42 1.16
N THR A 136 -1.61 -18.33 1.68
CA THR A 136 -3.03 -18.40 1.31
C THR A 136 -3.78 -17.19 1.84
N ARG A 137 -4.17 -16.29 0.92
CA ARG A 137 -4.88 -15.04 1.21
C ARG A 137 -6.06 -14.90 0.27
N ILE A 138 -7.25 -14.80 0.85
CA ILE A 138 -8.51 -14.69 0.11
C ILE A 138 -9.11 -13.30 0.34
N GLY A 139 -9.56 -12.61 -0.70
CA GLY A 139 -10.16 -11.28 -0.54
C GLY A 139 -10.71 -10.64 -1.81
N LEU A 140 -11.40 -9.52 -1.62
CA LEU A 140 -12.02 -8.68 -2.66
C LEU A 140 -11.50 -7.23 -2.50
N PRO A 141 -10.29 -6.93 -2.99
CA PRO A 141 -9.60 -5.66 -2.76
C PRO A 141 -10.00 -4.52 -3.71
N GLU A 142 -11.01 -4.70 -4.57
CA GLU A 142 -11.37 -3.81 -5.69
C GLU A 142 -11.61 -2.35 -5.28
N VAL A 143 -12.07 -2.10 -4.05
CA VAL A 143 -12.24 -0.75 -3.49
C VAL A 143 -10.94 0.05 -3.44
N LYS A 144 -9.78 -0.63 -3.36
CA LYS A 144 -8.46 0.00 -3.43
C LYS A 144 -8.10 0.49 -4.83
N LEU A 145 -8.80 0.01 -5.86
CA LEU A 145 -8.67 0.41 -7.26
C LEU A 145 -9.78 1.40 -7.67
N GLY A 146 -10.58 1.90 -6.72
CA GLY A 146 -11.68 2.82 -7.01
C GLY A 146 -12.91 2.18 -7.66
N ILE A 147 -12.99 0.85 -7.66
CA ILE A 147 -14.13 0.06 -8.12
C ILE A 147 -14.62 -0.88 -7.00
N PHE A 148 -15.49 -1.82 -7.29
CA PHE A 148 -15.86 -2.90 -6.36
C PHE A 148 -16.06 -4.20 -7.16
N PRO A 149 -16.23 -5.37 -6.52
CA PRO A 149 -16.33 -6.65 -7.22
C PRO A 149 -17.35 -6.62 -8.35
N ALA A 150 -16.97 -7.14 -9.52
CA ALA A 150 -17.67 -6.91 -10.78
C ALA A 150 -18.17 -8.20 -11.45
N TRP A 151 -17.65 -9.37 -11.08
CA TRP A 151 -18.06 -10.67 -11.62
C TRP A 151 -18.96 -11.46 -10.66
N GLY A 152 -19.73 -10.75 -9.84
CA GLY A 152 -20.76 -11.24 -8.94
C GLY A 152 -20.31 -11.45 -7.50
N GLY A 153 -19.15 -10.95 -7.10
CA GLY A 153 -18.67 -10.97 -5.72
C GLY A 153 -19.61 -10.22 -4.79
N SER A 154 -20.04 -9.02 -5.16
CA SER A 154 -20.99 -8.23 -4.34
C SER A 154 -22.39 -8.84 -4.32
N ALA A 155 -22.73 -9.61 -5.36
CA ALA A 155 -23.99 -10.32 -5.45
C ALA A 155 -24.00 -11.66 -4.68
N ARG A 156 -22.90 -12.43 -4.67
CA ARG A 156 -22.83 -13.79 -4.10
C ARG A 156 -22.32 -13.82 -2.66
N LEU A 157 -21.31 -13.02 -2.31
CA LEU A 157 -20.68 -13.10 -0.99
C LEU A 157 -21.64 -12.79 0.17
N PRO A 158 -22.52 -11.77 0.11
CA PRO A 158 -23.49 -11.52 1.18
C PRO A 158 -24.42 -12.71 1.46
N TYR A 159 -24.72 -13.52 0.45
CA TYR A 159 -25.55 -14.73 0.60
C TYR A 159 -24.77 -15.96 1.04
N LEU A 160 -23.44 -15.92 0.99
CA LEU A 160 -22.59 -16.98 1.49
C LEU A 160 -22.33 -16.79 2.98
N ILE A 161 -21.92 -15.59 3.41
CA ILE A 161 -21.41 -15.34 4.76
C ILE A 161 -22.20 -14.32 5.58
N GLY A 162 -23.31 -13.81 5.02
CA GLY A 162 -24.07 -12.71 5.61
C GLY A 162 -23.54 -11.34 5.23
N ALA A 163 -24.44 -10.36 5.11
CA ALA A 163 -24.09 -9.03 4.63
C ALA A 163 -23.07 -8.27 5.50
N PRO A 164 -23.12 -8.32 6.85
CA PRO A 164 -22.15 -7.59 7.67
C PRO A 164 -20.69 -7.98 7.39
N LYS A 165 -20.38 -9.28 7.42
CA LYS A 165 -19.02 -9.79 7.14
C LYS A 165 -18.62 -9.58 5.68
N ALA A 166 -19.56 -9.76 4.75
CA ALA A 166 -19.31 -9.57 3.33
C ALA A 166 -18.98 -8.10 3.00
N LEU A 167 -19.79 -7.16 3.48
CA LEU A 167 -19.57 -5.72 3.29
C LEU A 167 -18.29 -5.27 3.99
N GLU A 168 -18.01 -5.75 5.21
CA GLU A 168 -16.75 -5.46 5.89
C GLU A 168 -15.52 -5.88 5.04
N LEU A 169 -15.55 -7.10 4.48
CA LEU A 169 -14.46 -7.62 3.65
C LEU A 169 -14.28 -6.80 2.36
N MET A 170 -15.37 -6.50 1.65
CA MET A 170 -15.34 -5.74 0.39
C MET A 170 -15.03 -4.25 0.59
N LEU A 171 -15.57 -3.60 1.63
CA LEU A 171 -15.37 -2.17 1.88
C LEU A 171 -13.97 -1.85 2.42
N SER A 172 -13.34 -2.80 3.14
CA SER A 172 -11.96 -2.65 3.60
C SER A 172 -10.92 -3.12 2.58
N GLY A 173 -11.32 -3.98 1.64
CA GLY A 173 -10.41 -4.64 0.70
C GLY A 173 -9.32 -5.45 1.42
N ARG A 174 -9.59 -5.91 2.66
CA ARG A 174 -8.65 -6.72 3.44
C ARG A 174 -8.69 -8.17 2.98
N THR A 175 -7.59 -8.88 3.21
CA THR A 175 -7.51 -10.32 2.96
C THR A 175 -7.69 -11.11 4.25
N VAL A 176 -8.09 -12.37 4.11
CA VAL A 176 -8.24 -13.32 5.22
C VAL A 176 -7.38 -14.55 4.99
N SER A 177 -6.86 -15.14 6.06
CA SER A 177 -6.22 -16.46 6.00
C SER A 177 -7.25 -17.56 5.75
N ALA A 178 -6.79 -18.75 5.34
CA ALA A 178 -7.65 -19.91 5.15
C ALA A 178 -8.52 -20.23 6.39
N GLU A 179 -7.94 -20.18 7.59
CA GLU A 179 -8.66 -20.42 8.85
C GLU A 179 -9.72 -19.34 9.13
N GLN A 180 -9.42 -18.07 8.90
CA GLN A 180 -10.40 -17.00 9.04
C GLN A 180 -11.54 -17.14 8.02
N ALA A 181 -11.20 -17.50 6.77
CA ALA A 181 -12.16 -17.75 5.71
C ALA A 181 -13.09 -18.93 6.05
N ARG A 182 -12.55 -19.99 6.67
CA ARG A 182 -13.33 -21.12 7.18
C ARG A 182 -14.27 -20.71 8.30
N ALA A 183 -13.76 -19.99 9.30
CA ALA A 183 -14.54 -19.54 10.46
C ALA A 183 -15.73 -18.61 10.08
N MET A 184 -15.60 -17.83 9.01
CA MET A 184 -16.71 -17.01 8.50
C MET A 184 -17.62 -17.70 7.49
N GLY A 185 -17.30 -18.93 7.07
CA GLY A 185 -18.07 -19.69 6.09
C GLY A 185 -17.82 -19.30 4.63
N LEU A 186 -16.74 -18.55 4.35
CA LEU A 186 -16.28 -18.28 2.98
C LEU A 186 -15.70 -19.54 2.35
N VAL A 187 -14.98 -20.33 3.13
CA VAL A 187 -14.39 -21.62 2.73
C VAL A 187 -15.08 -22.77 3.47
N ASP A 188 -15.32 -23.87 2.77
CA ASP A 188 -16.04 -25.03 3.30
C ASP A 188 -15.10 -26.00 4.04
N ALA A 189 -13.83 -26.11 3.65
CA ALA A 189 -12.82 -26.93 4.33
C ALA A 189 -11.40 -26.35 4.20
N VAL A 190 -10.52 -26.69 5.15
CA VAL A 190 -9.13 -26.27 5.15
C VAL A 190 -8.24 -27.50 5.33
N THR A 191 -7.14 -27.59 4.57
CA THR A 191 -6.22 -28.75 4.56
C THR A 191 -4.78 -28.32 4.25
N SER A 192 -3.82 -29.23 4.22
CA SER A 192 -2.46 -28.95 3.75
C SER A 192 -2.42 -28.72 2.22
N ALA A 193 -1.36 -28.13 1.69
CA ALA A 193 -1.27 -27.84 0.26
C ALA A 193 -1.24 -29.13 -0.59
N GLU A 194 -0.59 -30.16 -0.08
CA GLU A 194 -0.40 -31.47 -0.73
C GLU A 194 -1.74 -32.22 -0.86
N MET A 195 -2.59 -32.12 0.16
CA MET A 195 -3.89 -32.81 0.22
C MET A 195 -5.03 -32.02 -0.42
N LEU A 196 -4.76 -30.86 -1.03
CA LEU A 196 -5.77 -29.90 -1.45
C LEU A 196 -6.71 -30.46 -2.53
N VAL A 197 -6.16 -31.09 -3.57
CA VAL A 197 -6.94 -31.65 -4.68
C VAL A 197 -7.74 -32.88 -4.22
N GLU A 198 -7.14 -33.75 -3.40
CA GLU A 198 -7.85 -34.93 -2.91
C GLU A 198 -9.00 -34.53 -1.99
N ARG A 199 -8.80 -33.55 -1.12
CA ARG A 199 -9.88 -33.00 -0.29
C ARG A 199 -10.99 -32.38 -1.14
N ALA A 200 -10.66 -31.75 -2.26
CA ALA A 200 -11.66 -31.24 -3.20
C ALA A 200 -12.47 -32.36 -3.86
N ARG A 201 -11.83 -33.45 -4.28
CA ARG A 201 -12.50 -34.65 -4.82
C ARG A 201 -13.42 -35.29 -3.78
N GLU A 202 -12.98 -35.40 -2.54
CA GLU A 202 -13.81 -35.91 -1.45
C GLU A 202 -15.08 -35.07 -1.27
N ILE A 203 -14.98 -33.73 -1.34
CA ILE A 203 -16.13 -32.82 -1.29
C ILE A 203 -17.07 -33.05 -2.48
N VAL A 204 -16.56 -33.33 -3.68
CA VAL A 204 -17.41 -33.71 -4.83
C VAL A 204 -18.21 -34.98 -4.51
N ARG A 205 -17.55 -36.01 -3.97
CA ARG A 205 -18.16 -37.31 -3.63
C ARG A 205 -19.16 -37.18 -2.46
N ARG A 206 -18.82 -36.37 -1.46
CA ARG A 206 -19.58 -36.18 -0.21
C ARG A 206 -19.69 -34.68 0.10
N PRO A 207 -20.64 -33.99 -0.54
CA PRO A 207 -20.77 -32.55 -0.38
C PRO A 207 -21.14 -32.16 1.05
N PRO A 208 -20.41 -31.23 1.69
CA PRO A 208 -20.75 -30.78 3.03
C PRO A 208 -22.04 -29.96 3.01
N SER A 209 -22.84 -30.09 4.08
CA SER A 209 -23.97 -29.19 4.31
C SER A 209 -23.49 -27.94 5.06
N ARG A 210 -24.03 -26.79 4.69
CA ARG A 210 -23.80 -25.54 5.43
C ARG A 210 -24.65 -25.53 6.69
N SER A 211 -24.12 -24.96 7.78
CA SER A 211 -24.87 -24.86 9.04
C SER A 211 -26.16 -24.06 8.87
N LEU A 212 -27.20 -24.44 9.61
CA LEU A 212 -28.49 -23.73 9.60
C LEU A 212 -28.30 -22.25 9.98
N GLN A 213 -27.45 -21.98 10.97
CA GLN A 213 -27.13 -20.64 11.44
C GLN A 213 -26.54 -19.76 10.34
N GLN A 214 -25.56 -20.28 9.57
CA GLN A 214 -24.97 -19.53 8.46
C GLN A 214 -26.01 -19.19 7.40
N ARG A 215 -26.86 -20.17 7.03
CA ARG A 215 -27.93 -19.98 6.04
C ARG A 215 -28.96 -18.98 6.51
N LEU A 216 -29.38 -19.06 7.77
CA LEU A 216 -30.36 -18.15 8.37
C LEU A 216 -29.81 -16.71 8.42
N LEU A 217 -28.57 -16.53 8.87
CA LEU A 217 -27.93 -15.20 8.92
C LEU A 217 -27.81 -14.60 7.51
N ALA A 218 -27.36 -15.40 6.54
CA ALA A 218 -27.24 -14.97 5.15
C ALA A 218 -28.61 -14.57 4.57
N TRP A 219 -29.66 -15.34 4.84
CA TRP A 219 -31.01 -15.00 4.42
C TRP A 219 -31.53 -13.72 5.10
N ALA A 220 -31.50 -13.68 6.43
CA ALA A 220 -32.06 -12.59 7.24
C ALA A 220 -31.44 -11.24 6.88
N THR A 221 -30.11 -11.19 6.74
CA THR A 221 -29.36 -9.96 6.42
C THR A 221 -29.51 -9.48 4.99
N ASN A 222 -30.08 -10.30 4.08
CA ASN A 222 -30.27 -9.94 2.67
C ASN A 222 -31.75 -9.78 2.27
N THR A 223 -32.69 -9.85 3.23
CA THR A 223 -34.09 -9.48 3.00
C THR A 223 -34.19 -8.00 2.62
N TRP A 224 -35.22 -7.61 1.86
CA TRP A 224 -35.39 -6.21 1.47
C TRP A 224 -35.47 -5.26 2.68
N PRO A 225 -36.26 -5.53 3.75
CA PRO A 225 -36.30 -4.66 4.92
C PRO A 225 -34.95 -4.54 5.64
N ALA A 226 -34.25 -5.66 5.85
CA ALA A 226 -32.94 -5.64 6.50
C ALA A 226 -31.92 -4.79 5.74
N ARG A 227 -31.95 -4.84 4.41
CA ARG A 227 -31.06 -4.03 3.56
C ARG A 227 -31.38 -2.54 3.64
N GLN A 228 -32.66 -2.17 3.71
CA GLN A 228 -33.04 -0.76 3.91
C GLN A 228 -32.60 -0.23 5.28
N LEU A 229 -32.63 -1.06 6.33
CA LEU A 229 -32.22 -0.68 7.67
C LEU A 229 -30.69 -0.61 7.83
N LEU A 230 -29.97 -1.60 7.32
CA LEU A 230 -28.52 -1.73 7.51
C LEU A 230 -27.71 -0.79 6.61
N ALA A 231 -28.18 -0.49 5.39
CA ALA A 231 -27.41 0.31 4.44
C ALA A 231 -27.06 1.72 4.95
N PRO A 232 -27.98 2.49 5.58
CA PRO A 232 -27.63 3.77 6.20
C PRO A 232 -26.58 3.66 7.29
N MET A 233 -26.62 2.60 8.11
CA MET A 233 -25.64 2.36 9.18
C MET A 233 -24.24 2.09 8.59
N VAL A 234 -24.16 1.18 7.62
CA VAL A 234 -22.90 0.86 6.93
C VAL A 234 -22.38 2.08 6.17
N ARG A 235 -23.26 2.87 5.54
CA ARG A 235 -22.91 4.14 4.89
C ARG A 235 -22.30 5.13 5.88
N LYS A 236 -22.91 5.31 7.06
CA LYS A 236 -22.38 6.20 8.12
C LYS A 236 -21.01 5.74 8.62
N GLN A 237 -20.84 4.45 8.86
CA GLN A 237 -19.55 3.86 9.28
C GLN A 237 -18.47 4.02 8.20
N THR A 238 -18.84 3.90 6.93
CA THR A 238 -17.94 4.09 5.79
C THR A 238 -17.55 5.55 5.63
N ALA A 239 -18.52 6.48 5.77
CA ALA A 239 -18.29 7.93 5.71
C ALA A 239 -17.34 8.45 6.81
N ALA A 240 -17.24 7.76 7.94
CA ALA A 240 -16.28 8.09 8.99
C ALA A 240 -14.82 7.80 8.60
N LYS A 241 -14.58 6.94 7.58
CA LYS A 241 -13.24 6.52 7.14
C LYS A 241 -12.89 7.00 5.74
N ALA A 242 -13.89 7.18 4.88
CA ALA A 242 -13.71 7.58 3.49
C ALA A 242 -14.75 8.63 3.11
N ARG A 243 -14.33 9.67 2.39
CA ARG A 243 -15.22 10.71 1.87
C ARG A 243 -15.87 10.25 0.56
N PRO A 244 -17.20 10.30 0.40
CA PRO A 244 -17.88 9.91 -0.84
C PRO A 244 -17.38 10.65 -2.08
N GLU A 245 -16.95 11.89 -1.92
CA GLU A 245 -16.48 12.76 -2.99
C GLU A 245 -15.12 12.27 -3.53
N HIS A 246 -14.28 11.72 -2.66
CA HIS A 246 -12.93 11.23 -3.02
C HIS A 246 -12.96 9.76 -3.44
N TYR A 247 -13.74 8.95 -2.72
CA TYR A 247 -13.83 7.51 -2.88
C TYR A 247 -15.30 7.09 -3.05
N PRO A 248 -15.86 7.19 -4.27
CA PRO A 248 -17.27 6.86 -4.52
C PRO A 248 -17.57 5.35 -4.48
N ALA A 249 -16.58 4.49 -4.72
CA ALA A 249 -16.77 3.04 -4.88
C ALA A 249 -17.38 2.33 -3.65
N PRO A 250 -16.92 2.57 -2.41
CA PRO A 250 -17.53 1.98 -1.21
C PRO A 250 -19.02 2.32 -1.08
N PHE A 251 -19.40 3.55 -1.42
CA PHE A 251 -20.79 4.01 -1.33
C PHE A 251 -21.67 3.44 -2.45
N ALA A 252 -21.11 3.32 -3.65
CA ALA A 252 -21.76 2.66 -4.78
C ALA A 252 -22.00 1.16 -4.50
N LEU A 253 -21.05 0.49 -3.85
CA LEU A 253 -21.20 -0.90 -3.40
C LEU A 253 -22.39 -1.05 -2.43
N ILE A 254 -22.45 -0.19 -1.39
CA ILE A 254 -23.54 -0.21 -0.40
C ILE A 254 -24.89 0.02 -1.08
N GLU A 255 -24.95 0.98 -2.00
CA GLU A 255 -26.19 1.33 -2.70
C GLU A 255 -26.64 0.22 -3.67
N THR A 256 -25.69 -0.40 -4.37
CA THR A 256 -25.94 -1.55 -5.26
C THR A 256 -26.50 -2.72 -4.46
N TRP A 257 -25.93 -3.01 -3.29
CA TRP A 257 -26.43 -4.04 -2.38
C TRP A 257 -27.83 -3.67 -1.83
N ARG A 258 -28.04 -2.42 -1.42
CA ARG A 258 -29.33 -1.93 -0.90
C ARG A 258 -30.46 -2.08 -1.92
N ARG A 259 -30.19 -1.76 -3.19
CA ARG A 259 -31.16 -1.84 -4.30
C ARG A 259 -31.29 -3.23 -4.93
N GLY A 260 -30.43 -4.18 -4.56
CA GLY A 260 -30.41 -5.51 -5.18
C GLY A 260 -31.76 -6.24 -5.10
N GLY A 261 -32.05 -7.14 -6.03
CA GLY A 261 -33.26 -7.96 -6.01
C GLY A 261 -32.92 -9.43 -6.16
N SER A 262 -33.39 -10.07 -7.22
CA SER A 262 -32.91 -11.40 -7.62
C SER A 262 -31.41 -11.36 -7.97
N LEU A 263 -30.75 -12.53 -8.03
CA LEU A 263 -29.34 -12.61 -8.42
C LEU A 263 -29.07 -11.92 -9.77
N GLY A 264 -29.91 -12.18 -10.78
CA GLY A 264 -29.77 -11.54 -12.09
C GLY A 264 -29.96 -10.01 -12.07
N GLN A 265 -30.86 -9.48 -11.23
CA GLN A 265 -30.96 -8.03 -11.03
C GLN A 265 -29.72 -7.45 -10.36
N ARG A 266 -29.16 -8.15 -9.35
CA ARG A 266 -27.93 -7.72 -8.66
C ARG A 266 -26.74 -7.65 -9.58
N LEU A 267 -26.51 -8.68 -10.39
CA LEU A 267 -25.40 -8.72 -11.35
C LEU A 267 -25.50 -7.55 -12.34
N ARG A 268 -26.70 -7.26 -12.86
CA ARG A 268 -26.92 -6.09 -13.74
C ARG A 268 -26.66 -4.75 -13.04
N HIS A 269 -27.06 -4.61 -11.77
CA HIS A 269 -26.80 -3.38 -11.01
C HIS A 269 -25.31 -3.21 -10.72
N GLU A 270 -24.63 -4.30 -10.34
CA GLU A 270 -23.18 -4.37 -10.13
C GLU A 270 -22.42 -3.95 -11.38
N ALA A 271 -22.71 -4.57 -12.53
CA ALA A 271 -22.01 -4.28 -13.78
C ALA A 271 -22.12 -2.80 -14.20
N ARG A 272 -23.34 -2.22 -14.13
CA ARG A 272 -23.57 -0.80 -14.46
C ARG A 272 -22.86 0.14 -13.50
N ALA A 273 -22.90 -0.15 -12.20
CA ALA A 273 -22.27 0.70 -11.20
C ALA A 273 -20.74 0.67 -11.32
N VAL A 274 -20.14 -0.51 -11.50
CA VAL A 274 -18.70 -0.65 -11.70
C VAL A 274 -18.24 -0.01 -13.01
N ALA A 275 -18.98 -0.21 -14.11
CA ALA A 275 -18.67 0.43 -15.39
C ALA A 275 -18.68 1.97 -15.31
N LYS A 276 -19.57 2.56 -14.49
CA LYS A 276 -19.57 4.00 -14.21
C LYS A 276 -18.37 4.43 -13.37
N LEU A 277 -18.02 3.66 -12.34
CA LEU A 277 -16.89 3.96 -11.46
C LEU A 277 -15.55 3.89 -12.20
N ALA A 278 -15.38 2.91 -13.09
CA ALA A 278 -14.17 2.73 -13.90
C ALA A 278 -13.83 3.94 -14.78
N GLN A 279 -14.82 4.77 -15.12
CA GLN A 279 -14.64 5.99 -15.91
C GLN A 279 -14.21 7.20 -15.06
N THR A 280 -14.21 7.10 -13.73
CA THR A 280 -13.86 8.21 -12.85
C THR A 280 -12.35 8.44 -12.79
N ALA A 281 -11.93 9.70 -12.59
CA ALA A 281 -10.53 10.03 -12.35
C ALA A 281 -9.97 9.30 -11.12
N THR A 282 -10.78 9.14 -10.06
CA THR A 282 -10.42 8.34 -8.87
C THR A 282 -10.00 6.92 -9.24
N ALA A 283 -10.79 6.19 -10.03
CA ALA A 283 -10.46 4.81 -10.39
C ALA A 283 -9.17 4.76 -11.21
N ARG A 284 -9.02 5.65 -12.22
CA ARG A 284 -7.81 5.76 -13.03
C ARG A 284 -6.56 6.01 -12.18
N ASN A 285 -6.65 6.95 -11.25
CA ASN A 285 -5.53 7.33 -10.38
C ASN A 285 -5.20 6.24 -9.36
N LEU A 286 -6.18 5.53 -8.81
CA LEU A 286 -5.93 4.41 -7.90
C LEU A 286 -5.33 3.18 -8.61
N ILE A 287 -5.72 2.92 -9.86
CA ILE A 287 -5.09 1.92 -10.73
C ILE A 287 -3.63 2.31 -11.01
N ARG A 288 -3.38 3.58 -11.36
CA ARG A 288 -2.02 4.12 -11.50
C ARG A 288 -1.20 3.90 -10.23
N VAL A 289 -1.74 4.23 -9.05
CA VAL A 289 -1.05 4.02 -7.76
C VAL A 289 -0.71 2.55 -7.52
N PHE A 290 -1.57 1.62 -7.93
CA PHE A 290 -1.25 0.19 -7.90
C PHE A 290 -0.03 -0.14 -8.77
N PHE A 291 0.03 0.36 -10.01
CA PHE A 291 1.20 0.15 -10.87
C PHE A 291 2.46 0.84 -10.38
N LEU A 292 2.36 2.02 -9.77
CA LEU A 292 3.48 2.67 -9.09
C LEU A 292 4.01 1.79 -7.96
N GLN A 293 3.12 1.19 -7.16
CA GLN A 293 3.51 0.26 -6.10
C GLN A 293 4.22 -0.98 -6.65
N GLU A 294 3.68 -1.60 -7.70
CA GLU A 294 4.28 -2.77 -8.35
C GLU A 294 5.62 -2.43 -8.99
N ARG A 295 5.75 -1.22 -9.57
CA ARG A 295 7.03 -0.71 -10.09
C ARG A 295 8.08 -0.62 -8.99
N LEU A 296 7.77 -0.01 -7.84
CA LEU A 296 8.71 0.09 -6.72
C LEU A 296 9.13 -1.29 -6.19
N LYS A 297 8.20 -2.25 -6.08
CA LYS A 297 8.54 -3.65 -5.75
C LYS A 297 9.39 -4.30 -6.83
N GLY A 298 9.12 -3.96 -8.09
CA GLY A 298 9.83 -4.42 -9.28
C GLY A 298 11.31 -4.05 -9.26
N LEU A 299 11.66 -2.87 -8.73
CA LEU A 299 13.05 -2.40 -8.63
C LEU A 299 13.96 -3.35 -7.83
N GLY A 300 13.41 -4.04 -6.82
CA GLY A 300 14.13 -5.06 -6.04
C GLY A 300 14.02 -6.48 -6.58
N SER A 301 13.56 -6.68 -7.83
CA SER A 301 13.37 -8.01 -8.43
C SER A 301 14.57 -8.45 -9.26
N GLY A 302 14.73 -9.77 -9.45
CA GLY A 302 15.77 -10.34 -10.31
C GLY A 302 17.19 -10.32 -9.71
N THR A 303 17.35 -9.89 -8.47
CA THR A 303 18.62 -9.91 -7.74
C THR A 303 18.40 -10.47 -6.34
N ASP A 304 19.24 -11.39 -5.89
CA ASP A 304 19.30 -11.75 -4.48
C ASP A 304 20.02 -10.64 -3.72
N SER A 305 19.44 -10.19 -2.60
CA SER A 305 20.08 -9.20 -1.73
C SER A 305 21.44 -9.67 -1.20
N GLY A 306 21.62 -10.99 -1.03
CA GLY A 306 22.78 -11.54 -0.33
C GLY A 306 22.90 -11.02 1.10
N ILE A 307 21.77 -10.64 1.73
CA ILE A 307 21.69 -10.13 3.09
C ILE A 307 20.91 -11.13 3.93
N SER A 308 21.53 -11.68 4.97
CA SER A 308 20.91 -12.56 5.95
C SER A 308 21.09 -12.04 7.38
N HIS A 309 22.19 -11.31 7.63
CA HIS A 309 22.54 -10.73 8.91
C HIS A 309 22.53 -9.20 8.83
N VAL A 310 21.70 -8.56 9.64
CA VAL A 310 21.61 -7.10 9.74
C VAL A 310 22.12 -6.66 11.11
N HIS A 311 23.04 -5.70 11.13
CA HIS A 311 23.48 -5.07 12.36
C HIS A 311 22.96 -3.63 12.41
N VAL A 312 22.26 -3.24 13.47
CA VAL A 312 21.71 -1.89 13.63
C VAL A 312 22.41 -1.19 14.79
N ILE A 313 23.01 -0.03 14.52
CA ILE A 313 23.72 0.79 15.50
C ILE A 313 22.82 1.96 15.92
N GLY A 314 22.42 1.98 17.20
CA GLY A 314 21.48 2.92 17.78
C GLY A 314 20.15 2.24 18.12
N ALA A 315 19.86 2.07 19.40
CA ALA A 315 18.64 1.42 19.90
C ALA A 315 17.53 2.40 20.28
N GLY A 316 17.59 3.63 19.74
CA GLY A 316 16.51 4.60 19.81
C GLY A 316 15.21 4.10 19.16
N VAL A 317 14.24 5.00 18.98
CA VAL A 317 12.94 4.64 18.41
C VAL A 317 13.11 4.02 17.02
N MET A 318 13.82 4.69 16.11
CA MET A 318 14.00 4.24 14.73
C MET A 318 14.82 2.95 14.64
N GLY A 319 16.05 2.93 15.18
CA GLY A 319 16.91 1.76 15.05
C GLY A 319 16.32 0.50 15.71
N GLY A 320 15.66 0.66 16.87
CA GLY A 320 14.93 -0.45 17.50
C GLY A 320 13.78 -0.99 16.63
N ASP A 321 13.00 -0.10 16.00
CA ASP A 321 11.88 -0.49 15.15
C ASP A 321 12.34 -1.09 13.81
N ILE A 322 13.44 -0.60 13.22
CA ILE A 322 14.11 -1.19 12.04
C ILE A 322 14.57 -2.61 12.38
N ALA A 323 15.28 -2.77 13.50
CA ALA A 323 15.79 -4.07 13.94
C ALA A 323 14.67 -5.07 14.19
N ALA A 324 13.62 -4.65 14.90
CA ALA A 324 12.44 -5.48 15.14
C ALA A 324 11.73 -5.88 13.83
N TRP A 325 11.57 -4.94 12.89
CA TRP A 325 10.91 -5.23 11.61
C TRP A 325 11.71 -6.21 10.75
N ALA A 326 13.03 -6.04 10.65
CA ALA A 326 13.89 -6.98 9.93
C ALA A 326 13.84 -8.39 10.56
N ALA A 327 13.88 -8.50 11.89
CA ALA A 327 13.77 -9.79 12.59
C ALA A 327 12.40 -10.46 12.37
N LEU A 328 11.31 -9.67 12.38
CA LEU A 328 9.96 -10.14 12.06
C LEU A 328 9.87 -10.74 10.65
N ARG A 329 10.68 -10.22 9.72
CA ARG A 329 10.73 -10.66 8.31
C ARG A 329 11.70 -11.81 8.05
N GLY A 330 12.35 -12.32 9.09
CA GLY A 330 13.13 -13.56 9.03
C GLY A 330 14.64 -13.39 9.02
N PHE A 331 15.14 -12.15 9.10
CA PHE A 331 16.57 -11.85 9.13
C PHE A 331 17.13 -12.04 10.54
N THR A 332 18.40 -12.45 10.65
CA THR A 332 19.13 -12.40 11.92
C THR A 332 19.57 -10.97 12.17
N VAL A 333 19.26 -10.42 13.34
CA VAL A 333 19.50 -9.01 13.64
C VAL A 333 20.22 -8.86 14.97
N THR A 334 21.26 -8.05 14.98
CA THR A 334 21.93 -7.57 16.21
C THR A 334 21.70 -6.08 16.38
N LEU A 335 21.30 -5.65 17.58
CA LEU A 335 21.01 -4.26 17.92
C LEU A 335 22.04 -3.75 18.94
N GLN A 336 22.79 -2.73 18.55
CA GLN A 336 23.83 -2.11 19.36
C GLN A 336 23.39 -0.76 19.91
N ASP A 337 23.77 -0.47 21.15
CA ASP A 337 23.82 0.88 21.72
C ASP A 337 24.93 0.91 22.78
N ARG A 338 25.22 2.08 23.36
CA ARG A 338 26.31 2.32 24.31
C ARG A 338 26.18 1.49 25.58
N GLU A 339 24.95 1.23 26.03
CA GLU A 339 24.64 0.51 27.26
C GLU A 339 23.32 -0.26 27.10
N MET A 340 23.18 -1.36 27.85
CA MET A 340 21.99 -2.23 27.76
C MET A 340 20.67 -1.49 28.09
N LYS A 341 20.72 -0.48 28.97
CA LYS A 341 19.56 0.35 29.34
C LYS A 341 18.91 1.08 28.14
N TYR A 342 19.66 1.33 27.07
CA TYR A 342 19.14 1.93 25.85
C TYR A 342 18.56 0.88 24.89
N ILE A 343 19.02 -0.37 24.97
CA ILE A 343 18.56 -1.50 24.14
C ILE A 343 17.27 -2.12 24.68
N GLU A 344 17.14 -2.25 26.00
CA GLU A 344 15.98 -2.89 26.67
C GLU A 344 14.61 -2.31 26.25
N PRO A 345 14.42 -0.97 26.13
CA PRO A 345 13.17 -0.41 25.65
C PRO A 345 12.83 -0.86 24.22
N ALA A 346 13.82 -0.93 23.33
CA ALA A 346 13.64 -1.41 21.96
C ALA A 346 13.25 -2.89 21.91
N MET A 347 13.91 -3.73 22.71
CA MET A 347 13.59 -5.15 22.85
C MET A 347 12.16 -5.38 23.36
N THR A 348 11.71 -4.52 24.28
CA THR A 348 10.34 -4.57 24.82
C THR A 348 9.30 -4.21 23.74
N ARG A 349 9.52 -3.12 23.00
CA ARG A 349 8.66 -2.75 21.86
C ARG A 349 8.63 -3.85 20.79
N ALA A 350 9.77 -4.52 20.53
CA ALA A 350 9.86 -5.63 19.60
C ALA A 350 8.98 -6.82 20.04
N ARG A 351 9.03 -7.23 21.32
CA ARG A 351 8.15 -8.28 21.88
C ARG A 351 6.67 -7.94 21.67
N GLU A 352 6.27 -6.70 21.94
CA GLU A 352 4.88 -6.25 21.74
C GLU A 352 4.48 -6.30 20.26
N LEU A 353 5.35 -5.83 19.37
CA LEU A 353 5.14 -5.90 17.93
C LEU A 353 4.96 -7.35 17.47
N PHE A 354 5.83 -8.26 17.90
CA PHE A 354 5.78 -9.67 17.54
C PHE A 354 4.50 -10.32 18.06
N SER A 355 4.12 -10.05 19.31
CA SER A 355 2.89 -10.58 19.91
C SER A 355 1.63 -10.09 19.19
N ARG A 356 1.63 -8.84 18.69
CA ARG A 356 0.50 -8.27 17.92
C ARG A 356 0.43 -8.82 16.49
N ARG A 357 1.57 -9.10 15.86
CA ARG A 357 1.65 -9.49 14.44
C ARG A 357 1.63 -11.01 14.22
N LEU A 358 2.23 -11.76 15.14
CA LEU A 358 2.39 -13.20 15.09
C LEU A 358 1.38 -13.82 16.06
N LYS A 359 0.60 -14.79 15.55
CA LYS A 359 -0.58 -15.32 16.27
C LYS A 359 -0.26 -16.50 17.20
N THR A 360 0.93 -17.05 17.12
CA THR A 360 1.31 -18.32 17.80
C THR A 360 2.62 -18.13 18.56
N ALA A 361 2.72 -18.69 19.76
CA ALA A 361 3.89 -18.60 20.63
C ALA A 361 5.19 -18.99 19.90
N GLU A 362 5.20 -20.13 19.22
CA GLU A 362 6.35 -20.62 18.44
C GLU A 362 6.89 -19.58 17.43
N ARG A 363 6.00 -18.86 16.74
CA ARG A 363 6.41 -17.83 15.77
C ARG A 363 7.00 -16.61 16.46
N ILE A 364 6.44 -16.24 17.62
CA ILE A 364 6.94 -15.15 18.45
C ILE A 364 8.35 -15.49 18.93
N ASP A 365 8.55 -16.70 19.46
CA ASP A 365 9.85 -17.15 19.97
C ASP A 365 10.91 -17.19 18.86
N LEU A 366 10.55 -17.66 17.66
CA LEU A 366 11.44 -17.62 16.50
C LEU A 366 11.82 -16.18 16.08
N ALA A 367 10.89 -15.23 16.14
CA ALA A 367 11.19 -13.83 15.84
C ALA A 367 12.05 -13.19 16.93
N LEU A 368 11.84 -13.55 18.20
CA LEU A 368 12.67 -13.08 19.31
C LEU A 368 14.09 -13.64 19.25
N ALA A 369 14.26 -14.92 18.90
CA ALA A 369 15.58 -15.54 18.77
C ALA A 369 16.43 -14.90 17.67
N ARG A 370 15.79 -14.27 16.67
CA ARG A 370 16.46 -13.54 15.59
C ARG A 370 16.97 -12.16 16.02
N LEU A 371 16.37 -11.50 17.01
CA LEU A 371 16.77 -10.18 17.47
C LEU A 371 17.63 -10.28 18.73
N LYS A 372 18.91 -9.92 18.63
CA LYS A 372 19.89 -10.03 19.72
C LYS A 372 20.39 -8.65 20.14
N ALA A 373 20.45 -8.41 21.44
CA ALA A 373 21.14 -7.24 21.98
C ALA A 373 22.66 -7.43 21.88
N ASP A 374 23.38 -6.38 21.50
CA ASP A 374 24.82 -6.42 21.27
C ASP A 374 25.48 -5.08 21.64
N VAL A 375 25.67 -4.85 22.94
CA VAL A 375 26.30 -3.62 23.46
C VAL A 375 27.74 -3.46 22.93
N GLU A 376 28.47 -4.56 22.81
CA GLU A 376 29.88 -4.57 22.41
C GLU A 376 30.09 -4.35 20.91
N GLY A 377 29.05 -4.50 20.09
CA GLY A 377 29.11 -4.33 18.63
C GLY A 377 29.77 -5.50 17.89
N LYS A 378 29.83 -6.69 18.50
CA LYS A 378 30.45 -7.88 17.90
C LYS A 378 29.74 -8.37 16.64
N GLY A 379 28.50 -7.96 16.43
CA GLY A 379 27.69 -8.28 15.27
C GLY A 379 28.15 -7.59 13.98
N VAL A 380 28.89 -6.47 14.06
CA VAL A 380 29.39 -5.73 12.89
C VAL A 380 30.16 -6.66 11.94
N ALA A 381 31.10 -7.44 12.48
CA ALA A 381 31.96 -8.33 11.70
C ALA A 381 31.25 -9.47 10.97
N ASN A 382 30.05 -9.84 11.40
CA ASN A 382 29.30 -10.94 10.79
C ASN A 382 28.16 -10.47 9.87
N SER A 383 27.83 -9.17 9.90
CA SER A 383 26.68 -8.60 9.21
C SER A 383 26.91 -8.38 7.72
N ASP A 384 25.90 -8.66 6.90
CA ASP A 384 25.88 -8.35 5.47
C ASP A 384 25.49 -6.88 5.20
N LEU A 385 24.76 -6.29 6.16
CA LEU A 385 24.28 -4.93 6.15
C LEU A 385 24.39 -4.33 7.55
N VAL A 386 25.13 -3.23 7.68
CA VAL A 386 25.18 -2.39 8.88
C VAL A 386 24.29 -1.17 8.64
N ILE A 387 23.37 -0.87 9.55
CA ILE A 387 22.48 0.29 9.50
C ILE A 387 22.78 1.20 10.69
N GLU A 388 23.23 2.42 10.41
CA GLU A 388 23.37 3.47 11.40
C GLU A 388 22.04 4.19 11.62
N ALA A 389 21.59 4.27 12.87
CA ALA A 389 20.38 4.97 13.29
C ALA A 389 20.58 5.71 14.64
N ILE A 390 21.73 6.37 14.78
CA ILE A 390 22.05 7.26 15.90
C ILE A 390 21.45 8.65 15.67
N PHE A 391 21.58 9.52 16.67
CA PHE A 391 21.06 10.89 16.63
C PHE A 391 21.65 11.70 15.46
N GLU A 392 20.90 12.72 15.04
CA GLU A 392 21.18 13.49 13.82
C GLU A 392 22.31 14.51 14.03
N ASN A 393 23.55 14.03 13.98
CA ASN A 393 24.77 14.83 14.07
C ASN A 393 25.85 14.23 13.15
N ALA A 394 26.37 15.04 12.22
CA ALA A 394 27.31 14.59 11.20
C ALA A 394 28.60 14.03 11.81
N GLU A 395 29.27 14.77 12.71
CA GLU A 395 30.53 14.35 13.33
C GLU A 395 30.40 13.00 14.06
N ALA A 396 29.31 12.81 14.81
CA ALA A 396 29.04 11.58 15.53
C ALA A 396 28.83 10.39 14.58
N LYS A 397 28.10 10.60 13.48
CA LYS A 397 27.86 9.58 12.45
C LYS A 397 29.15 9.22 11.73
N GLU A 398 29.92 10.20 11.30
CA GLU A 398 31.21 9.99 10.65
C GLU A 398 32.21 9.26 11.55
N ALA A 399 32.29 9.65 12.83
CA ALA A 399 33.16 8.98 13.80
C ALA A 399 32.74 7.51 13.99
N LEU A 400 31.43 7.23 13.95
CA LEU A 400 30.94 5.87 13.98
C LEU A 400 31.34 5.09 12.72
N TYR A 401 31.23 5.68 11.53
CA TYR A 401 31.61 5.01 10.28
C TYR A 401 33.08 4.63 10.27
N ARG A 402 33.96 5.58 10.64
CA ARG A 402 35.41 5.33 10.76
C ARG A 402 35.76 4.22 11.74
N LYS A 403 34.94 4.03 12.78
CA LYS A 403 35.11 2.97 13.78
C LYS A 403 34.57 1.63 13.31
N ALA A 404 33.38 1.60 12.70
CA ALA A 404 32.68 0.38 12.37
C ALA A 404 33.17 -0.27 11.06
N GLU A 405 33.49 0.54 10.06
CA GLU A 405 33.86 0.05 8.71
C GLU A 405 35.05 -0.94 8.70
N PRO A 406 36.15 -0.72 9.45
CA PRO A 406 37.28 -1.65 9.45
C PRO A 406 36.93 -3.05 9.96
N ASP A 407 35.94 -3.15 10.85
CA ASP A 407 35.49 -4.42 11.44
C ASP A 407 34.46 -5.13 10.55
N MET A 408 33.90 -4.46 9.54
CA MET A 408 32.91 -5.07 8.64
C MET A 408 33.55 -6.13 7.75
N LYS A 409 32.83 -7.23 7.52
CA LYS A 409 33.27 -8.23 6.54
C LYS A 409 33.30 -7.67 5.11
N GLU A 410 34.11 -8.32 4.29
CA GLU A 410 34.21 -8.02 2.87
C GLU A 410 32.83 -8.13 2.18
N GLY A 411 32.53 -7.18 1.28
CA GLY A 411 31.26 -7.12 0.58
C GLY A 411 30.05 -6.64 1.40
N ALA A 412 30.15 -6.45 2.73
CA ALA A 412 29.06 -5.88 3.53
C ALA A 412 28.72 -4.44 3.11
N LEU A 413 27.44 -4.06 3.23
CA LEU A 413 26.95 -2.70 2.98
C LEU A 413 26.90 -1.90 4.28
N LEU A 414 27.23 -0.61 4.21
CA LEU A 414 27.01 0.35 5.28
C LEU A 414 25.90 1.30 4.86
N ALA A 415 24.86 1.42 5.67
CA ALA A 415 23.73 2.29 5.39
C ALA A 415 23.50 3.30 6.52
N SER A 416 23.19 4.55 6.16
CA SER A 416 22.70 5.54 7.13
C SER A 416 21.19 5.70 7.05
N ASN A 417 20.51 5.78 8.20
CA ASN A 417 19.11 6.19 8.32
C ASN A 417 18.97 7.71 8.59
N THR A 418 19.95 8.53 8.22
CA THR A 418 19.82 9.99 8.28
C THR A 418 18.57 10.47 7.53
N SER A 419 17.95 11.54 8.00
CA SER A 419 16.71 12.12 7.46
C SER A 419 16.92 13.47 6.77
N SER A 420 18.04 14.14 7.03
CA SER A 420 18.31 15.49 6.51
C SER A 420 19.75 15.71 6.05
N ILE A 421 20.74 15.07 6.67
CA ILE A 421 22.16 15.27 6.35
C ILE A 421 22.47 14.73 4.94
N PRO A 422 23.08 15.55 4.06
CA PRO A 422 23.45 15.10 2.73
C PRO A 422 24.42 13.93 2.75
N LEU A 423 24.12 12.90 1.97
CA LEU A 423 24.94 11.69 1.94
C LEU A 423 26.32 11.93 1.31
N ASP A 424 26.43 12.95 0.44
CA ASP A 424 27.69 13.40 -0.15
C ASP A 424 28.69 13.98 0.88
N GLU A 425 28.20 14.45 2.03
CA GLU A 425 29.04 14.88 3.15
C GLU A 425 29.50 13.66 3.95
N LEU A 426 28.54 12.83 4.38
CA LEU A 426 28.80 11.65 5.21
C LEU A 426 29.72 10.62 4.54
N ARG A 427 29.65 10.49 3.20
CA ARG A 427 30.50 9.54 2.46
C ARG A 427 31.99 9.86 2.55
N GLN A 428 32.38 11.07 2.94
CA GLN A 428 33.79 11.46 3.04
C GLN A 428 34.48 10.76 4.22
N ALA A 429 33.72 10.26 5.18
CA ALA A 429 34.22 9.56 6.34
C ALA A 429 34.37 8.04 6.16
N VAL A 430 33.95 7.49 5.01
CA VAL A 430 34.09 6.06 4.71
C VAL A 430 35.20 5.80 3.70
N SER A 431 35.89 4.68 3.86
CA SER A 431 37.01 4.23 3.03
C SER A 431 36.53 3.54 1.75
N HIS A 432 35.35 2.92 1.79
CA HIS A 432 34.72 2.21 0.67
C HIS A 432 33.35 2.83 0.33
N PRO A 433 33.32 4.08 -0.18
CA PRO A 433 32.07 4.78 -0.50
C PRO A 433 31.19 4.01 -1.48
N GLN A 434 31.75 3.15 -2.33
CA GLN A 434 30.98 2.31 -3.26
C GLN A 434 30.01 1.32 -2.60
N ARG A 435 30.16 1.04 -1.30
CA ARG A 435 29.25 0.18 -0.50
C ARG A 435 28.46 0.97 0.56
N PHE A 436 28.53 2.30 0.52
CA PHE A 436 27.83 3.20 1.43
C PHE A 436 26.59 3.78 0.77
N LEU A 437 25.45 3.76 1.44
CA LEU A 437 24.19 4.34 0.91
C LEU A 437 23.29 4.83 2.03
N GLY A 438 22.21 5.55 1.71
CA GLY A 438 21.17 5.84 2.70
C GLY A 438 20.01 4.84 2.61
N LEU A 439 19.55 4.36 3.76
CA LEU A 439 18.28 3.66 3.91
C LEU A 439 17.40 4.50 4.83
N HIS A 440 16.71 5.49 4.26
CA HIS A 440 15.89 6.40 5.05
C HIS A 440 14.48 5.79 5.25
N TYR A 441 14.23 5.33 6.48
CA TYR A 441 12.97 4.78 6.93
C TYR A 441 12.08 5.88 7.53
N PHE A 442 10.75 5.68 7.45
CA PHE A 442 9.77 6.59 8.03
C PHE A 442 9.12 6.00 9.28
N ASN A 443 8.92 6.84 10.30
CA ASN A 443 8.28 6.47 11.56
C ASN A 443 6.75 6.48 11.43
N PRO A 444 6.01 5.45 11.90
CA PRO A 444 6.47 4.16 12.42
C PRO A 444 6.86 3.16 11.34
N VAL A 445 7.99 2.49 11.53
CA VAL A 445 8.55 1.53 10.55
C VAL A 445 7.54 0.41 10.25
N ALA A 446 6.75 -0.05 11.20
CA ALA A 446 5.77 -1.11 10.94
C ALA A 446 4.55 -0.68 10.09
N LEU A 447 4.34 0.62 9.89
CA LEU A 447 3.19 1.19 9.18
C LEU A 447 3.60 1.83 7.85
N MET A 448 4.73 2.54 7.83
CA MET A 448 5.17 3.29 6.65
C MET A 448 5.79 2.33 5.61
N PRO A 449 5.25 2.24 4.39
CA PRO A 449 5.70 1.26 3.41
C PRO A 449 6.99 1.68 2.68
N LEU A 450 7.24 2.99 2.54
CA LEU A 450 8.36 3.52 1.77
C LEU A 450 9.69 3.41 2.53
N VAL A 451 10.78 3.18 1.79
CA VAL A 451 12.16 3.44 2.20
C VAL A 451 12.85 4.18 1.07
N GLU A 452 13.44 5.33 1.35
CA GLU A 452 14.26 6.06 0.37
C GLU A 452 15.66 5.44 0.32
N ILE A 453 16.08 5.00 -0.87
CA ILE A 453 17.43 4.51 -1.14
C ILE A 453 18.25 5.69 -1.63
N VAL A 454 18.97 6.32 -0.71
CA VAL A 454 19.68 7.56 -0.98
C VAL A 454 21.02 7.25 -1.63
N ARG A 455 21.23 7.81 -2.83
CA ARG A 455 22.42 7.65 -3.66
C ARG A 455 23.37 8.83 -3.45
N HIS A 456 24.67 8.55 -3.54
CA HIS A 456 25.71 9.56 -3.75
C HIS A 456 26.51 9.23 -5.01
N ASP A 457 27.40 10.12 -5.41
CA ASP A 457 28.16 10.07 -6.68
C ASP A 457 29.04 8.81 -6.90
N GLN A 458 29.44 8.12 -5.85
CA GLN A 458 30.37 6.97 -5.88
C GLN A 458 29.71 5.61 -5.56
N LEU A 459 28.39 5.57 -5.33
CA LEU A 459 27.69 4.33 -4.99
C LEU A 459 27.73 3.32 -6.15
N ASP A 460 28.13 2.08 -5.86
CA ASP A 460 28.10 1.00 -6.85
C ASP A 460 26.66 0.55 -7.15
N LYS A 461 26.38 0.30 -8.43
CA LYS A 461 25.05 -0.15 -8.89
C LYS A 461 24.65 -1.52 -8.32
N THR A 462 25.61 -2.39 -8.02
CA THR A 462 25.36 -3.69 -7.39
C THR A 462 24.99 -3.51 -5.92
N ALA A 463 25.66 -2.60 -5.21
CA ALA A 463 25.30 -2.24 -3.84
C ALA A 463 23.87 -1.67 -3.76
N GLU A 464 23.52 -0.77 -4.69
CA GLU A 464 22.15 -0.25 -4.82
C GLU A 464 21.14 -1.38 -5.05
N LYS A 465 21.38 -2.27 -6.03
CA LYS A 465 20.48 -3.41 -6.32
C LYS A 465 20.29 -4.34 -5.12
N ARG A 466 21.34 -4.58 -4.34
CA ARG A 466 21.25 -5.38 -3.11
C ARG A 466 20.37 -4.70 -2.05
N ALA A 467 20.49 -3.39 -1.89
CA ALA A 467 19.63 -2.60 -1.01
C ALA A 467 18.16 -2.61 -1.46
N LEU A 468 17.91 -2.46 -2.77
CA LEU A 468 16.58 -2.57 -3.37
C LEU A 468 15.95 -3.94 -3.09
N ALA A 469 16.71 -5.02 -3.31
CA ALA A 469 16.27 -6.39 -3.05
C ALA A 469 16.01 -6.64 -1.55
N PHE A 470 16.86 -6.08 -0.66
CA PHE A 470 16.66 -6.15 0.78
C PHE A 470 15.36 -5.46 1.22
N CYS A 471 15.12 -4.22 0.77
CA CYS A 471 13.88 -3.50 1.08
C CYS A 471 12.63 -4.27 0.62
N LYS A 472 12.67 -4.87 -0.58
CA LYS A 472 11.61 -5.75 -1.04
C LYS A 472 11.41 -6.96 -0.11
N ALA A 473 12.50 -7.62 0.30
CA ALA A 473 12.45 -8.80 1.16
C ALA A 473 11.88 -8.52 2.56
N ILE A 474 12.02 -7.29 3.07
CA ILE A 474 11.37 -6.85 4.32
C ILE A 474 9.97 -6.25 4.11
N ASP A 475 9.33 -6.47 2.96
CA ASP A 475 8.01 -5.91 2.58
C ASP A 475 7.97 -4.37 2.62
N LYS A 476 9.04 -3.72 2.15
CA LYS A 476 9.11 -2.26 1.92
C LYS A 476 9.13 -1.92 0.43
N LEU A 477 8.72 -0.70 0.13
CA LEU A 477 8.74 -0.10 -1.19
C LEU A 477 9.99 0.78 -1.29
N PRO A 478 11.07 0.32 -1.96
CA PRO A 478 12.23 1.15 -2.14
C PRO A 478 11.97 2.20 -3.21
N VAL A 479 12.35 3.45 -2.96
CA VAL A 479 12.44 4.51 -3.98
C VAL A 479 13.88 5.02 -4.04
N PRO A 480 14.59 4.86 -5.16
CA PRO A 480 15.90 5.47 -5.33
C PRO A 480 15.79 6.98 -5.42
N VAL A 481 16.63 7.68 -4.66
CA VAL A 481 16.67 9.15 -4.60
C VAL A 481 18.10 9.65 -4.54
N ARG A 482 18.36 10.86 -5.00
CA ARG A 482 19.65 11.54 -4.85
C ARG A 482 19.82 12.05 -3.41
N GLY A 483 21.06 12.06 -2.91
CA GLY A 483 21.45 12.57 -1.59
C GLY A 483 21.40 14.08 -1.40
N THR A 484 20.42 14.77 -1.99
CA THR A 484 20.18 16.20 -1.72
C THR A 484 19.61 16.40 -0.32
N PRO A 485 19.79 17.58 0.32
CA PRO A 485 19.18 17.87 1.63
C PRO A 485 17.68 17.53 1.67
N GLY A 486 17.29 16.69 2.63
CA GLY A 486 15.89 16.24 2.80
C GLY A 486 15.37 15.26 1.73
N PHE A 487 16.26 14.77 0.86
CA PHE A 487 16.00 13.78 -0.19
C PHE A 487 14.80 14.15 -1.07
N LEU A 488 13.78 13.29 -1.17
CA LEU A 488 12.56 13.56 -1.92
C LEU A 488 11.42 13.92 -0.97
N VAL A 489 11.11 13.06 -0.01
CA VAL A 489 9.90 13.17 0.81
C VAL A 489 9.93 14.39 1.74
N ASN A 490 11.01 14.55 2.52
CA ASN A 490 11.10 15.67 3.47
C ASN A 490 11.26 16.99 2.73
N ARG A 491 12.03 17.00 1.64
CA ARG A 491 12.21 18.16 0.74
C ARG A 491 10.86 18.68 0.24
N ILE A 492 9.99 17.79 -0.27
CA ILE A 492 8.67 18.16 -0.80
C ILE A 492 7.68 18.53 0.33
N LEU A 493 7.73 17.85 1.47
CA LEU A 493 6.80 18.09 2.58
C LEU A 493 7.07 19.41 3.30
N MET A 494 8.32 19.87 3.36
CA MET A 494 8.72 21.02 4.16
C MET A 494 8.00 22.33 3.78
N PRO A 495 7.92 22.75 2.50
CA PRO A 495 7.20 23.97 2.11
C PRO A 495 5.72 23.96 2.57
N TYR A 496 5.05 22.80 2.50
CA TYR A 496 3.68 22.62 2.98
C TYR A 496 3.56 22.85 4.49
N MET A 497 4.50 22.29 5.26
CA MET A 497 4.53 22.44 6.72
C MET A 497 4.82 23.87 7.14
N LEU A 498 5.80 24.52 6.50
CA LEU A 498 6.16 25.91 6.82
C LEU A 498 5.00 26.86 6.52
N GLU A 499 4.31 26.70 5.38
CA GLU A 499 3.17 27.57 5.07
C GLU A 499 1.96 27.32 5.98
N ALA A 500 1.74 26.08 6.43
CA ALA A 500 0.69 25.81 7.42
C ALA A 500 0.97 26.47 8.78
N VAL A 501 2.22 26.41 9.26
CA VAL A 501 2.63 27.13 10.50
C VAL A 501 2.53 28.64 10.29
N ARG A 502 2.84 29.15 9.09
CA ARG A 502 2.66 30.56 8.76
C ARG A 502 1.21 31.00 8.88
N LEU A 503 0.30 30.27 8.23
CA LEU A 503 -1.13 30.53 8.28
C LEU A 503 -1.65 30.48 9.73
N TYR A 504 -1.14 29.56 10.54
CA TYR A 504 -1.45 29.52 11.96
C TYR A 504 -0.98 30.79 12.69
N GLY A 505 0.25 31.25 12.42
CA GLY A 505 0.80 32.51 12.94
C GLY A 505 0.06 33.76 12.45
N GLU A 506 -0.56 33.71 11.28
CA GLU A 506 -1.46 34.74 10.73
C GLU A 506 -2.86 34.73 11.40
N GLY A 507 -3.10 33.81 12.33
CA GLY A 507 -4.35 33.72 13.11
C GLY A 507 -5.39 32.77 12.53
N VAL A 508 -5.06 31.94 11.53
CA VAL A 508 -5.97 30.90 11.03
C VAL A 508 -6.05 29.76 12.07
N PRO A 509 -7.25 29.41 12.58
CA PRO A 509 -7.37 28.35 13.57
C PRO A 509 -6.86 27.00 13.03
N GLY A 510 -6.03 26.31 13.81
CA GLY A 510 -5.47 25.01 13.42
C GLY A 510 -6.51 24.00 12.90
N PRO A 511 -7.70 23.84 13.54
CA PRO A 511 -8.72 22.91 13.05
C PRO A 511 -9.25 23.25 11.65
N VAL A 512 -9.20 24.52 11.24
CA VAL A 512 -9.55 24.96 9.87
C VAL A 512 -8.49 24.52 8.88
N LEU A 513 -7.20 24.72 9.19
CA LEU A 513 -6.07 24.25 8.38
C LEU A 513 -6.11 22.73 8.19
N ASP A 514 -6.28 22.01 9.28
CA ASP A 514 -6.39 20.55 9.28
C ASP A 514 -7.59 20.06 8.45
N LYS A 515 -8.74 20.75 8.57
CA LYS A 515 -9.94 20.42 7.81
C LYS A 515 -9.76 20.68 6.32
N ALA A 516 -9.07 21.77 5.93
CA ALA A 516 -8.75 22.09 4.55
C ALA A 516 -7.81 21.04 3.94
N ALA A 517 -6.73 20.66 4.62
CA ALA A 517 -5.83 19.60 4.14
C ALA A 517 -6.53 18.23 4.04
N LYS A 518 -7.35 17.85 5.04
CA LYS A 518 -8.16 16.61 4.98
C LYS A 518 -9.26 16.67 3.90
N LYS A 519 -9.74 17.86 3.55
CA LYS A 519 -10.67 18.09 2.43
C LYS A 519 -9.95 17.97 1.09
N PHE A 520 -8.72 18.43 0.97
CA PHE A 520 -7.90 18.19 -0.22
C PHE A 520 -7.65 16.68 -0.43
N GLY A 521 -7.41 15.95 0.66
CA GLY A 521 -7.25 14.50 0.66
C GLY A 521 -6.07 13.97 1.49
N MET A 522 -5.37 14.82 2.24
CA MET A 522 -4.27 14.43 3.11
C MET A 522 -4.76 13.54 4.27
N PRO A 523 -3.97 12.55 4.72
CA PRO A 523 -4.36 11.61 5.78
C PRO A 523 -4.46 12.29 7.15
N MET A 524 -3.61 13.28 7.38
CA MET A 524 -3.55 14.08 8.61
C MET A 524 -3.50 15.56 8.21
N GLY A 525 -4.01 16.43 9.09
CA GLY A 525 -3.88 17.86 8.90
C GLY A 525 -2.47 18.34 9.28
N PRO A 526 -1.97 19.45 8.73
CA PRO A 526 -0.58 19.86 8.90
C PRO A 526 -0.25 20.24 10.35
N ILE A 527 -1.20 20.81 11.10
CA ILE A 527 -0.97 21.20 12.49
C ILE A 527 -0.92 19.97 13.39
N GLU A 528 -1.87 19.03 13.20
CA GLU A 528 -1.85 17.73 13.88
C GLU A 528 -0.60 16.91 13.52
N LEU A 529 -0.13 17.02 12.27
CA LEU A 529 1.09 16.36 11.80
C LEU A 529 2.34 16.95 12.45
N ALA A 530 2.46 18.29 12.53
CA ALA A 530 3.58 18.97 13.18
C ALA A 530 3.74 18.51 14.63
N ASP A 531 2.65 18.45 15.39
CA ASP A 531 2.63 17.95 16.76
C ASP A 531 2.97 16.45 16.87
N THR A 532 2.57 15.66 15.87
CA THR A 532 2.82 14.21 15.86
C THR A 532 4.28 13.90 15.58
N VAL A 533 4.90 14.63 14.64
CA VAL A 533 6.34 14.54 14.34
C VAL A 533 7.18 15.07 15.50
N GLY A 534 6.71 16.16 16.11
CA GLY A 534 7.39 16.89 17.16
C GLY A 534 7.93 18.23 16.63
N LEU A 535 7.61 19.31 17.35
CA LEU A 535 7.94 20.67 16.91
C LEU A 535 9.46 20.93 16.89
N ASP A 536 10.22 20.27 17.76
CA ASP A 536 11.67 20.37 17.81
C ASP A 536 12.34 19.71 16.60
N VAL A 537 11.82 18.55 16.18
CA VAL A 537 12.25 17.88 14.95
C VAL A 537 11.89 18.74 13.74
N ALA A 538 10.66 19.24 13.67
CA ALA A 538 10.21 20.12 12.60
C ALA A 538 11.06 21.39 12.51
N ALA A 539 11.43 22.00 13.65
CA ALA A 539 12.31 23.17 13.69
C ALA A 539 13.77 22.83 13.30
N SER A 540 14.28 21.66 13.67
CA SER A 540 15.63 21.23 13.29
C SER A 540 15.74 21.01 11.78
N VAL A 541 14.85 20.18 11.22
CA VAL A 541 14.82 19.90 9.77
C VAL A 541 14.43 21.17 9.00
N GLY A 542 13.54 21.99 9.56
CA GLY A 542 13.16 23.28 9.01
C GLY A 542 14.36 24.21 8.83
N ARG A 543 15.24 24.33 9.84
CA ARG A 543 16.47 25.12 9.73
C ARG A 543 17.39 24.62 8.62
N GLU A 544 17.67 23.33 8.59
CA GLU A 544 18.57 22.71 7.61
C GLU A 544 18.06 22.85 6.17
N LEU A 545 16.76 22.61 5.94
CA LEU A 545 16.16 22.72 4.60
C LEU A 545 15.84 24.15 4.20
N SER A 546 15.61 25.07 5.15
CA SER A 546 15.24 26.45 4.85
C SER A 546 16.33 27.19 4.07
N GLU A 547 17.60 26.95 4.41
CA GLU A 547 18.74 27.53 3.70
C GLU A 547 18.84 27.00 2.27
N PHE A 548 18.77 25.67 2.12
CA PHE A 548 18.81 25.02 0.81
C PHE A 548 17.62 25.43 -0.09
N LEU A 549 16.41 25.46 0.47
CA LEU A 549 15.19 25.80 -0.25
C LEU A 549 14.99 27.31 -0.39
N LYS A 550 15.81 28.15 0.27
CA LYS A 550 15.66 29.61 0.35
C LYS A 550 14.28 30.03 0.88
N LEU A 551 13.81 29.35 1.92
CA LEU A 551 12.53 29.62 2.57
C LEU A 551 12.74 30.25 3.94
N GLU A 552 11.86 31.16 4.34
CA GLU A 552 11.90 31.74 5.68
C GLU A 552 11.21 30.83 6.69
N ILE A 553 11.82 30.67 7.86
CA ILE A 553 11.21 29.92 8.96
C ILE A 553 10.07 30.76 9.57
N PRO A 554 8.84 30.24 9.64
CA PRO A 554 7.74 30.90 10.32
C PRO A 554 8.02 31.19 11.78
N LYS A 555 7.61 32.39 12.20
CA LYS A 555 7.37 32.67 13.62
C LYS A 555 6.08 31.99 14.05
N GLY A 556 6.01 31.56 15.31
CA GLY A 556 4.80 30.97 15.91
C GLY A 556 5.02 29.63 16.63
N MET A 557 6.26 29.12 16.65
CA MET A 557 6.61 27.90 17.39
C MET A 557 7.57 28.15 18.55
N GLU A 558 8.24 29.31 18.58
CA GLU A 558 9.32 29.62 19.50
C GLU A 558 8.86 29.52 20.96
N SER A 559 7.72 30.14 21.30
CA SER A 559 7.17 30.08 22.66
C SER A 559 6.76 28.67 23.08
N LEU A 560 6.30 27.83 22.15
CA LEU A 560 5.95 26.42 22.43
C LEU A 560 7.22 25.59 22.68
N LEU A 561 8.27 25.82 21.89
CA LEU A 561 9.56 25.15 22.06
C LEU A 561 10.24 25.55 23.37
N GLU A 562 10.26 26.85 23.69
CA GLU A 562 10.82 27.40 24.93
C GLU A 562 10.09 26.88 26.18
N SER A 563 8.79 26.65 26.08
CA SER A 563 7.98 26.09 27.17
C SER A 563 7.98 24.56 27.25
N GLY A 564 8.79 23.87 26.42
CA GLY A 564 8.88 22.41 26.41
C GLY A 564 7.67 21.69 25.82
N LYS A 565 6.76 22.41 25.17
CA LYS A 565 5.53 21.89 24.55
C LYS A 565 5.81 21.48 23.12
N ARG A 566 6.52 20.36 22.92
CA ARG A 566 7.01 19.94 21.60
C ARG A 566 6.02 19.07 20.83
N GLY A 567 4.76 18.98 21.25
CA GLY A 567 3.71 18.21 20.58
C GLY A 567 3.29 16.96 21.35
N LYS A 568 2.88 15.92 20.62
CA LYS A 568 2.27 14.70 21.16
C LYS A 568 3.12 14.00 22.23
N LYS A 569 4.44 14.04 22.09
CA LYS A 569 5.38 13.36 22.99
C LYS A 569 5.43 13.98 24.39
N ASP A 570 5.13 15.27 24.51
CA ASP A 570 5.10 16.01 25.78
C ASP A 570 3.66 16.26 26.27
N GLY A 571 2.66 15.73 25.55
CA GLY A 571 1.24 15.92 25.86
C GLY A 571 0.66 17.26 25.39
N GLU A 572 1.48 18.17 24.87
CA GLU A 572 1.03 19.49 24.40
C GLU A 572 1.99 20.06 23.34
N GLY A 573 1.42 20.70 22.31
CA GLY A 573 2.09 21.50 21.28
C GLY A 573 1.14 22.55 20.75
N PHE A 574 0.86 22.55 19.44
CA PHE A 574 -0.26 23.33 18.89
C PHE A 574 -1.62 22.86 19.44
N TYR A 575 -1.74 21.56 19.73
CA TYR A 575 -2.89 20.97 20.43
C TYR A 575 -2.50 20.38 21.77
N LYS A 576 -3.49 20.24 22.65
CA LYS A 576 -3.38 19.37 23.82
C LYS A 576 -3.62 17.92 23.39
N TRP A 577 -2.90 16.98 23.97
CA TRP A 577 -2.98 15.57 23.63
C TRP A 577 -3.42 14.74 24.83
N GLU A 578 -4.57 14.07 24.71
CA GLU A 578 -5.09 13.19 25.73
C GLU A 578 -5.27 11.79 25.17
N ASN A 579 -4.72 10.78 25.84
CA ASN A 579 -4.76 9.38 25.39
C ASN A 579 -4.30 9.21 23.93
N GLY A 580 -3.31 10.02 23.52
CA GLY A 580 -2.75 10.00 22.16
C GLY A 580 -3.64 10.62 21.07
N LYS A 581 -4.71 11.34 21.42
CA LYS A 581 -5.57 12.09 20.50
C LYS A 581 -5.43 13.60 20.71
N ALA A 582 -5.39 14.34 19.61
CA ALA A 582 -5.37 15.81 19.65
C ALA A 582 -6.75 16.35 20.05
N GLN A 583 -6.77 17.20 21.08
CA GLN A 583 -7.92 17.96 21.52
C GLN A 583 -8.00 19.26 20.71
N LYS A 584 -8.90 19.29 19.73
CA LYS A 584 -9.04 20.39 18.79
C LYS A 584 -10.03 21.42 19.35
N PRO A 585 -9.64 22.70 19.50
CA PRO A 585 -10.53 23.74 20.02
C PRO A 585 -11.73 23.93 19.08
N GLU A 586 -12.87 24.32 19.65
CA GLU A 586 -14.02 24.75 18.86
C GLU A 586 -13.66 26.02 18.09
N VAL A 587 -14.05 26.04 16.82
CA VAL A 587 -13.89 27.20 15.95
C VAL A 587 -15.24 27.91 15.90
N ASP A 588 -15.22 29.24 15.96
CA ASP A 588 -16.42 30.06 15.79
C ASP A 588 -17.18 29.62 14.51
N PRO A 589 -18.47 29.24 14.61
CA PRO A 589 -19.29 28.89 13.46
C PRO A 589 -19.35 29.98 12.38
N GLY A 590 -19.15 31.25 12.74
CA GLY A 590 -19.10 32.39 11.82
C GLY A 590 -17.74 32.61 11.15
N TYR A 591 -16.69 31.88 11.53
CA TYR A 591 -15.36 32.05 10.95
C TYR A 591 -15.34 31.63 9.47
N SER A 592 -14.96 32.56 8.60
CA SER A 592 -14.73 32.30 7.18
C SER A 592 -13.25 32.07 6.93
N ALA A 593 -12.89 30.88 6.47
CA ALA A 593 -11.51 30.58 6.09
C ALA A 593 -11.10 31.43 4.87
N PRO A 594 -9.81 31.83 4.77
CA PRO A 594 -9.27 32.42 3.55
C PRO A 594 -9.57 31.54 2.33
N ALA A 595 -10.04 32.15 1.23
CA ALA A 595 -10.48 31.40 0.05
C ALA A 595 -9.34 30.60 -0.62
N ASP A 596 -8.11 31.09 -0.45
CA ASP A 596 -6.87 30.56 -0.99
C ASP A 596 -6.13 29.62 -0.03
N ILE A 597 -6.70 29.30 1.14
CA ILE A 597 -6.05 28.48 2.19
C ILE A 597 -5.56 27.12 1.65
N GLU A 598 -6.32 26.49 0.74
CA GLU A 598 -5.94 25.22 0.13
C GLU A 598 -4.76 25.42 -0.84
N ASP A 599 -4.83 26.43 -1.71
CA ASP A 599 -3.77 26.74 -2.67
C ASP A 599 -2.47 27.16 -1.96
N ARG A 600 -2.56 28.00 -0.91
CA ARG A 600 -1.41 28.38 -0.08
C ARG A 600 -0.71 27.17 0.52
N MET A 601 -1.44 26.19 1.05
CA MET A 601 -0.81 25.00 1.60
C MET A 601 -0.29 24.05 0.52
N ILE A 602 -1.10 23.73 -0.49
CA ILE A 602 -0.81 22.65 -1.43
C ILE A 602 0.17 23.06 -2.54
N LEU A 603 0.07 24.27 -3.08
CA LEU A 603 0.89 24.69 -4.21
C LEU A 603 2.39 24.73 -3.91
N PRO A 604 2.89 25.14 -2.72
CA PRO A 604 4.31 25.02 -2.38
C PRO A 604 4.84 23.58 -2.46
N MET A 605 4.05 22.60 -2.02
CA MET A 605 4.40 21.18 -2.13
C MET A 605 4.49 20.73 -3.59
N LEU A 606 3.53 21.13 -4.41
CA LEU A 606 3.53 20.82 -5.84
C LEU A 606 4.71 21.50 -6.56
N ASN A 607 5.00 22.75 -6.21
CA ASN A 607 6.10 23.54 -6.74
C ASN A 607 7.45 22.86 -6.45
N GLU A 608 7.63 22.32 -5.24
CA GLU A 608 8.84 21.59 -4.87
C GLU A 608 8.91 20.20 -5.52
N ALA A 609 7.77 19.52 -5.72
CA ALA A 609 7.75 18.27 -6.46
C ALA A 609 8.21 18.46 -7.92
N VAL A 610 7.80 19.56 -8.57
CA VAL A 610 8.29 19.93 -9.91
C VAL A 610 9.81 20.16 -9.91
N ALA A 611 10.32 20.88 -8.90
CA ALA A 611 11.76 21.11 -8.76
C ALA A 611 12.54 19.80 -8.54
N CYS A 612 12.02 18.88 -7.71
CA CYS A 612 12.67 17.59 -7.46
C CYS A 612 12.83 16.75 -8.74
N VAL A 613 11.82 16.75 -9.61
CA VAL A 613 11.89 16.08 -10.92
C VAL A 613 12.89 16.79 -11.83
N HIS A 614 12.85 18.12 -11.89
CA HIS A 614 13.76 18.93 -12.70
C HIS A 614 15.24 18.75 -12.31
N ASP A 615 15.52 18.71 -11.01
CA ASP A 615 16.87 18.59 -10.46
C ASP A 615 17.42 17.15 -10.51
N GLY A 616 16.60 16.18 -10.96
CA GLY A 616 16.97 14.77 -11.01
C GLY A 616 17.15 14.15 -9.62
N VAL A 617 16.33 14.57 -8.65
CA VAL A 617 16.29 13.91 -7.32
C VAL A 617 15.81 12.47 -7.46
N VAL A 618 14.92 12.22 -8.41
CA VAL A 618 14.45 10.91 -8.83
C VAL A 618 14.61 10.77 -10.34
N ASP A 619 14.67 9.52 -10.81
CA ASP A 619 14.92 9.24 -12.23
C ASP A 619 13.75 9.69 -13.14
N ASP A 620 12.52 9.77 -12.61
CA ASP A 620 11.35 10.27 -13.34
C ASP A 620 10.19 10.74 -12.43
N ALA A 621 9.18 11.35 -13.05
CA ALA A 621 7.99 11.87 -12.38
C ALA A 621 7.13 10.79 -11.69
N ASP A 622 7.13 9.56 -12.19
CA ASP A 622 6.34 8.47 -11.61
C ASP A 622 6.96 7.99 -10.30
N LEU A 623 8.30 7.97 -10.20
CA LEU A 623 9.00 7.74 -8.93
C LEU A 623 8.77 8.89 -7.94
N CYS A 624 8.71 10.14 -8.42
CA CYS A 624 8.33 11.28 -7.58
C CYS A 624 6.93 11.07 -6.99
N ASP A 625 5.95 10.77 -7.84
CA ASP A 625 4.58 10.52 -7.40
C ASP A 625 4.50 9.36 -6.40
N ALA A 626 5.16 8.25 -6.70
CA ALA A 626 5.17 7.07 -5.84
C ALA A 626 5.80 7.36 -4.47
N GLY A 627 6.96 8.02 -4.45
CA GLY A 627 7.66 8.40 -3.22
C GLY A 627 6.79 9.28 -2.33
N VAL A 628 6.14 10.30 -2.90
CA VAL A 628 5.30 11.21 -2.10
C VAL A 628 4.01 10.52 -1.63
N ILE A 629 3.36 9.70 -2.47
CA ILE A 629 2.14 8.96 -2.09
C ILE A 629 2.44 7.97 -0.94
N PHE A 630 3.50 7.18 -1.06
CA PHE A 630 3.81 6.13 -0.08
C PHE A 630 4.63 6.63 1.12
N GLY A 631 5.24 7.82 1.02
CA GLY A 631 6.01 8.49 2.07
C GLY A 631 5.17 9.45 2.91
N THR A 632 4.49 10.43 2.29
CA THR A 632 3.69 11.44 3.01
C THR A 632 2.19 11.10 3.09
N GLY A 633 1.73 10.19 2.22
CA GLY A 633 0.31 9.89 2.09
C GLY A 633 -0.44 10.86 1.18
N PHE A 634 0.24 11.54 0.25
CA PHE A 634 -0.43 12.42 -0.72
C PHE A 634 -1.65 11.72 -1.36
N ALA A 635 -2.77 12.43 -1.38
CA ALA A 635 -4.10 11.95 -1.75
C ALA A 635 -4.09 10.93 -2.91
N PRO A 636 -4.18 9.61 -2.63
CA PRO A 636 -3.95 8.58 -3.66
C PRO A 636 -4.95 8.63 -4.83
N PHE A 637 -6.19 9.06 -4.57
CA PHE A 637 -7.21 9.26 -5.60
C PHE A 637 -6.88 10.38 -6.60
N ARG A 638 -5.85 11.19 -6.33
CA ARG A 638 -5.30 12.22 -7.24
C ARG A 638 -4.05 11.76 -7.99
N GLY A 639 -3.56 10.55 -7.73
CA GLY A 639 -2.50 9.92 -8.52
C GLY A 639 -1.07 10.36 -8.23
N GLY A 640 -0.87 11.33 -7.31
CA GLY A 640 0.43 11.91 -6.96
C GLY A 640 0.52 13.42 -7.27
N PRO A 641 1.51 14.15 -6.76
CA PRO A 641 1.68 15.58 -7.02
C PRO A 641 1.78 15.92 -8.51
N ILE A 642 2.60 15.20 -9.28
CA ILE A 642 2.78 15.47 -10.72
C ILE A 642 1.53 15.06 -11.51
N GLN A 643 0.94 13.91 -11.20
CA GLN A 643 -0.34 13.53 -11.82
C GLN A 643 -1.46 14.54 -11.49
N HIS A 644 -1.51 15.07 -10.28
CA HIS A 644 -2.48 16.10 -9.92
C HIS A 644 -2.28 17.40 -10.71
N ILE A 645 -1.02 17.78 -10.98
CA ILE A 645 -0.70 18.91 -11.87
C ILE A 645 -1.22 18.63 -13.29
N ARG A 646 -1.01 17.42 -13.82
CA ARG A 646 -1.50 17.02 -15.15
C ARG A 646 -3.02 17.07 -15.23
N ASP A 647 -3.71 16.51 -14.24
CA ASP A 647 -5.18 16.45 -14.19
C ASP A 647 -5.81 17.85 -14.06
N THR A 648 -5.14 18.78 -13.37
CA THR A 648 -5.65 20.14 -13.13
C THR A 648 -5.25 21.13 -14.23
N GLY A 649 -4.09 20.93 -14.86
CA GLY A 649 -3.49 21.80 -15.85
C GLY A 649 -2.27 22.54 -15.31
N ALA A 650 -1.09 22.25 -15.86
CA ALA A 650 0.17 22.83 -15.43
C ALA A 650 0.21 24.36 -15.52
N ASP A 651 -0.26 24.93 -16.64
CA ASP A 651 -0.25 26.37 -16.86
C ASP A 651 -1.21 27.10 -15.90
N LEU A 652 -2.35 26.49 -15.58
CA LEU A 652 -3.30 27.02 -14.58
C LEU A 652 -2.67 27.08 -13.19
N LEU A 653 -2.04 25.99 -12.74
CA LEU A 653 -1.42 25.95 -11.41
C LEU A 653 -0.18 26.86 -11.32
N ARG A 654 0.59 26.97 -12.40
CA ARG A 654 1.68 27.94 -12.49
C ARG A 654 1.17 29.38 -12.37
N GLN A 655 0.06 29.72 -13.03
CA GLN A 655 -0.52 31.05 -12.91
C GLN A 655 -0.98 31.35 -11.47
N ARG A 656 -1.59 30.37 -10.78
CA ARG A 656 -1.95 30.52 -9.37
C ARG A 656 -0.73 30.74 -8.47
N LEU A 657 0.39 30.07 -8.74
CA LEU A 657 1.65 30.32 -8.02
C LEU A 657 2.13 31.77 -8.23
N VAL A 658 2.09 32.28 -9.47
CA VAL A 658 2.45 33.67 -9.77
C VAL A 658 1.52 34.66 -9.05
N ASP A 659 0.22 34.36 -8.96
CA ASP A 659 -0.72 35.23 -8.26
C ASP A 659 -0.49 35.22 -6.73
N LEU A 660 -0.19 34.04 -6.15
CA LEU A 660 0.23 33.94 -4.76
C LEU A 660 1.58 34.62 -4.50
N GLU A 661 2.52 34.57 -5.45
CA GLU A 661 3.81 35.26 -5.35
C GLU A 661 3.61 36.77 -5.25
N LYS A 662 2.72 37.35 -6.07
CA LYS A 662 2.40 38.78 -6.00
C LYS A 662 1.78 39.17 -4.65
N GLN A 663 0.93 38.31 -4.09
CA GLN A 663 0.18 38.61 -2.88
C GLN A 663 0.99 38.37 -1.61
N TYR A 664 1.81 37.32 -1.60
CA TYR A 664 2.46 36.83 -0.39
C TYR A 664 3.98 36.81 -0.48
N GLY A 665 4.58 37.01 -1.65
CA GLY A 665 6.01 37.14 -1.85
C GLY A 665 6.70 35.90 -2.45
N PRO A 666 8.04 35.93 -2.53
CA PRO A 666 8.84 35.07 -3.41
C PRO A 666 8.80 33.57 -3.08
N ARG A 667 8.31 33.17 -1.89
CA ARG A 667 8.19 31.75 -1.53
C ARG A 667 7.22 30.95 -2.42
N PHE A 668 6.33 31.64 -3.12
CA PHE A 668 5.42 31.04 -4.11
C PHE A 668 5.93 31.16 -5.55
N ALA A 669 7.10 31.76 -5.78
CA ALA A 669 7.66 31.86 -7.12
C ALA A 669 7.73 30.47 -7.78
N PRO A 670 7.24 30.31 -9.02
CA PRO A 670 7.35 29.05 -9.74
C PRO A 670 8.82 28.60 -9.84
N ARG A 671 9.12 27.39 -9.37
CA ARG A 671 10.47 26.81 -9.43
C ARG A 671 10.82 26.37 -10.85
N ALA A 672 12.08 26.01 -11.08
CA ALA A 672 12.47 25.44 -12.36
C ALA A 672 11.72 24.12 -12.63
N GLY A 673 11.37 23.88 -13.89
CA GLY A 673 10.67 22.67 -14.33
C GLY A 673 9.20 22.86 -14.74
N TRP A 674 8.55 23.98 -14.41
CA TRP A 674 7.14 24.23 -14.79
C TRP A 674 6.89 24.28 -16.31
N ASP A 675 7.92 24.58 -17.10
CA ASP A 675 7.83 24.58 -18.57
C ASP A 675 7.97 23.17 -19.18
N SER A 676 8.29 22.14 -18.38
CA SER A 676 8.52 20.77 -18.86
C SER A 676 7.30 20.12 -19.52
N ALA A 677 7.54 19.40 -20.62
CA ALA A 677 6.53 18.59 -21.30
C ALA A 677 5.97 17.46 -20.40
N VAL A 678 6.77 16.99 -19.43
CA VAL A 678 6.40 15.95 -18.46
C VAL A 678 5.15 16.34 -17.65
N LEU A 679 4.95 17.63 -17.38
CA LEU A 679 3.80 18.15 -16.63
C LEU A 679 2.53 18.24 -17.48
N ARG A 680 2.65 18.16 -18.80
CA ARG A 680 1.53 18.24 -19.77
C ARG A 680 1.14 16.86 -20.31
N GLY A 681 1.67 15.79 -19.72
CA GLY A 681 1.37 14.41 -20.11
C GLY A 681 1.95 13.99 -21.46
N GLN A 682 2.89 14.76 -22.01
CA GLN A 682 3.63 14.41 -23.21
C GLN A 682 4.86 13.57 -22.82
N PRO A 683 5.19 12.51 -23.58
CA PRO A 683 6.38 11.71 -23.31
C PRO A 683 7.64 12.59 -23.37
N GLU A 684 8.63 12.30 -22.52
CA GLU A 684 9.95 12.90 -22.64
C GLU A 684 10.48 12.60 -24.05
N SER A 685 10.75 13.64 -24.84
CA SER A 685 11.62 13.49 -25.99
C SER A 685 12.93 12.95 -25.42
N ALA A 686 13.30 11.72 -25.77
CA ALA A 686 14.54 11.11 -25.35
C ALA A 686 15.65 12.15 -25.48
N LYS A 687 16.30 12.51 -24.36
CA LYS A 687 17.47 13.38 -24.39
C LYS A 687 18.46 12.71 -25.33
N THR A 688 18.59 13.25 -26.54
CA THR A 688 19.69 12.96 -27.46
C THR A 688 20.96 13.29 -26.69
N ALA A 689 21.64 12.23 -26.25
CA ALA A 689 23.03 12.29 -25.80
C ALA A 689 23.94 12.53 -27.00
#